data_AF-A0A0B2W5L1-F1
#
_entry.id   AF-A0A0B2W5L1-F1
#
_cell.length_a   1.000
_cell.length_b   1.000
_cell.length_c   1.000
_cell.angle_alpha   90.00
_cell.angle_beta   90.00
_cell.angle_gamma   90.00
#
_symmetry.space_group_name_H-M   'P 1'
#
loop_
_entity.id
_entity.type
_entity.pdbx_description
1 polymer ?
#
loop_
_entity_poly.entity_id
_entity_poly.type
_entity_poly.pdbx_seq_one_letter_code
_entity_poly.pdbx_strand_id
1 'polypeptide(L)'
;MLPRRRLVSVLKLCLAIALLSLILLASRLSNLGEEIHVRYPPQRLPPYICPRSNGTDSAPAEVAVQNWNATWKSDAKVLVFVETFYSKLGKQILNIIDAIKVPRKVETLSKNLPLLTTAKRGRFSIIIIENYYKYLNLPAWNRQLLDKYCRDYGVGIISFLASRSADYIRAKVKDSPLTFRQKQRAANLRFSAHSVVNFLAKPGAVLEAPQPDTDDWILFDISKGFESVISAEDVDGEERAAVVHDRGLADGVERILFGHNFTHWINKIAFVDALRHLGEGSVRIDLNRFIQIDVDDIFVGMSGSRMTRSDADALLDSQNRLRRFIANFTYCLGFSGSFFRNGDSLEVKGDERLIEIANNFVWFPHMWRHNHAHELNVTQLKAVMTLNKMFAQSWKISVDSHYAISPQHAGVYPVHEELYDSWRDIWDIRVTSTEEYPHFRPSSARRGFIYKNISVLPRQTCGLYTHTHFFHSYPDGLSNLLNNIEGGDLFFTILTNPFSIFMTHQQNYAHDRLGIFTFERVVNFIKCWTNLRLFWAKPMYMEQFLNKTSPEHTVVFEKSATYFDNPEAPRTAAALLPCRICRLQMFILVILLDPAIRAYSWYQHMRAHNDSAALSLSLIEILNVRSSDALPLRKLRQRCVSPGRYAHHLDRWLDVYPLSQIHVIDGDTLRYNPVAVLKSLTTSLHLPAFAYEEMLKFDERKRFFCVRGNKCLGASKGRKYPPMDEKLRARLNAIFREDNIALHKLLVRYDLPIPEWLRAQLSRPRPEE
;
A
#
# COMPACT_ATOMS: atom_id res chain seq x y z
N MET A 1 7.13 -65.26 68.37
CA MET A 1 5.97 -64.80 67.56
C MET A 1 5.57 -63.39 68.01
N LEU A 2 6.11 -62.37 67.35
CA LEU A 2 5.73 -60.96 67.55
C LEU A 2 4.56 -60.60 66.62
N PRO A 3 3.64 -59.71 67.05
CA PRO A 3 2.26 -59.76 66.58
C PRO A 3 2.11 -59.04 65.23
N ARG A 4 2.00 -59.82 64.15
CA ARG A 4 1.60 -59.36 62.80
C ARG A 4 0.38 -58.42 62.80
N ARG A 5 -0.52 -58.57 63.79
CA ARG A 5 -1.68 -57.67 63.98
C ARG A 5 -1.30 -56.21 64.30
N ARG A 6 -0.24 -55.95 65.08
CA ARG A 6 0.16 -54.58 65.44
C ARG A 6 0.75 -53.81 64.25
N LEU A 7 1.49 -54.49 63.38
CA LEU A 7 2.11 -53.87 62.20
C LEU A 7 1.04 -53.42 61.19
N VAL A 8 0.02 -54.27 60.96
CA VAL A 8 -1.09 -53.96 60.05
C VAL A 8 -1.96 -52.81 60.58
N SER A 9 -2.19 -52.74 61.90
CA SER A 9 -2.92 -51.61 62.49
C SER A 9 -2.14 -50.29 62.39
N VAL A 10 -0.81 -50.31 62.53
CA VAL A 10 0.03 -49.11 62.36
C VAL A 10 0.02 -48.66 60.90
N LEU A 11 0.14 -49.58 59.95
CA LEU A 11 0.05 -49.28 58.51
C LEU A 11 -1.31 -48.69 58.11
N LYS A 12 -2.42 -49.23 58.63
CA LYS A 12 -3.76 -48.68 58.40
C LYS A 12 -3.90 -47.27 59.00
N LEU A 13 -3.31 -47.03 60.18
CA LEU A 13 -3.31 -45.72 60.81
C LEU A 13 -2.48 -44.71 60.02
N CYS A 14 -1.29 -45.09 59.54
CA CYS A 14 -0.47 -44.24 58.66
C CYS A 14 -1.18 -43.92 57.34
N LEU A 15 -1.86 -44.90 56.74
CA LEU A 15 -2.63 -44.68 55.51
C LEU A 15 -3.82 -43.74 55.76
N ALA A 16 -4.52 -43.91 56.88
CA ALA A 16 -5.63 -43.04 57.27
C ALA A 16 -5.14 -41.60 57.54
N ILE A 17 -4.01 -41.42 58.21
CA ILE A 17 -3.39 -40.11 58.45
C ILE A 17 -2.94 -39.47 57.12
N ALA A 18 -2.37 -40.25 56.20
CA ALA A 18 -1.97 -39.77 54.87
C ALA A 18 -3.18 -39.37 54.02
N LEU A 19 -4.29 -40.11 54.10
CA LEU A 19 -5.55 -39.74 53.45
C LEU A 19 -6.15 -38.48 54.08
N LEU A 20 -6.13 -38.38 55.40
CA LEU A 20 -6.64 -37.21 56.12
C LEU A 20 -5.80 -35.97 55.82
N SER A 21 -4.48 -36.10 55.72
CA SER A 21 -3.59 -35.00 55.35
C SER A 21 -3.78 -34.59 53.89
N LEU A 22 -4.01 -35.54 52.97
CA LEU A 22 -4.40 -35.25 51.58
C LEU A 22 -5.75 -34.53 51.50
N ILE A 23 -6.74 -34.94 52.28
CA ILE A 23 -8.06 -34.30 52.34
C ILE A 23 -7.95 -32.89 52.95
N LEU A 24 -7.16 -32.70 54.01
CA LEU A 24 -6.91 -31.39 54.62
C LEU A 24 -6.08 -30.47 53.73
N LEU A 25 -5.13 -31.02 52.96
CA LEU A 25 -4.37 -30.27 51.96
C LEU A 25 -5.26 -29.88 50.78
N ALA A 26 -6.10 -30.80 50.30
CA ALA A 26 -7.09 -30.54 49.26
C ALA A 26 -8.13 -29.52 49.72
N SER A 27 -8.58 -29.56 50.99
CA SER A 27 -9.53 -28.59 51.54
C SER A 27 -8.89 -27.22 51.78
N ARG A 28 -7.61 -27.17 52.17
CA ARG A 28 -6.84 -25.92 52.21
C ARG A 28 -6.58 -25.34 50.83
N LEU A 29 -6.27 -26.17 49.84
CA LEU A 29 -6.09 -25.78 48.45
C LEU A 29 -7.41 -25.33 47.81
N SER A 30 -8.54 -25.93 48.17
CA SER A 30 -9.86 -25.46 47.74
C SER A 30 -10.33 -24.19 48.48
N ASN A 31 -9.79 -23.93 49.69
CA ASN A 31 -10.06 -22.73 50.48
C ASN A 31 -9.08 -21.57 50.20
N LEU A 32 -8.01 -21.80 49.44
CA LEU A 32 -7.30 -20.74 48.73
C LEU A 32 -8.26 -20.26 47.63
N GLY A 33 -9.18 -19.37 48.00
CA GLY A 33 -10.09 -18.74 47.06
C GLY A 33 -9.29 -18.19 45.87
N GLU A 34 -9.85 -18.31 44.68
CA GLU A 34 -9.25 -17.75 43.48
C GLU A 34 -8.88 -16.29 43.73
N GLU A 35 -7.61 -15.94 43.55
CA GLU A 35 -7.12 -14.58 43.70
C GLU A 35 -7.59 -13.76 42.50
N ILE A 36 -8.85 -13.32 42.55
CA ILE A 36 -9.44 -12.47 41.51
C ILE A 36 -8.82 -11.09 41.64
N HIS A 37 -8.10 -10.67 40.60
CA HIS A 37 -7.51 -9.34 40.54
C HIS A 37 -8.62 -8.30 40.56
N VAL A 38 -8.52 -7.32 41.46
CA VAL A 38 -9.47 -6.21 41.56
C VAL A 38 -9.48 -5.43 40.24
N ARG A 39 -10.65 -5.31 39.61
CA ARG A 39 -10.81 -4.55 38.37
C ARG A 39 -11.72 -3.35 38.56
N TYR A 40 -11.30 -2.25 37.96
CA TYR A 40 -12.09 -1.03 37.89
C TYR A 40 -12.77 -0.93 36.53
N PRO A 41 -13.95 -0.29 36.46
CA PRO A 41 -14.56 0.03 35.17
C PRO A 41 -13.59 0.83 34.30
N PRO A 42 -13.53 0.57 32.97
CA PRO A 42 -12.67 1.32 32.05
C PRO A 42 -12.93 2.82 32.15
N GLN A 43 -11.88 3.63 32.31
CA GLN A 43 -12.00 5.08 32.30
C GLN A 43 -12.52 5.55 30.94
N ARG A 44 -13.58 6.38 30.94
CA ARG A 44 -14.16 6.95 29.71
C ARG A 44 -13.72 8.39 29.54
N LEU A 45 -12.80 8.60 28.60
CA LEU A 45 -12.43 9.93 28.13
C LEU A 45 -13.36 10.37 26.99
N PRO A 46 -13.63 11.68 26.83
CA PRO A 46 -14.47 12.17 25.75
C PRO A 46 -13.84 11.85 24.38
N PRO A 47 -14.66 11.50 23.37
CA PRO A 47 -14.16 11.30 22.01
C PRO A 47 -13.58 12.59 21.45
N TYR A 48 -12.78 12.48 20.38
CA TYR A 48 -12.35 13.67 19.65
C TYR A 48 -13.56 14.33 18.97
N ILE A 49 -13.75 15.62 19.22
CA ILE A 49 -14.80 16.43 18.62
C ILE A 49 -14.13 17.41 17.67
N CYS A 50 -14.62 17.45 16.43
CA CYS A 50 -14.16 18.44 15.47
C CYS A 50 -14.40 19.86 16.00
N PRO A 51 -13.37 20.72 16.01
CA PRO A 51 -13.56 22.15 16.28
C PRO A 51 -14.58 22.75 15.32
N ARG A 52 -15.42 23.66 15.80
CA ARG A 52 -16.52 24.25 15.01
C ARG A 52 -15.97 25.03 13.81
N SER A 53 -16.63 24.91 12.66
CA SER A 53 -16.47 25.89 11.58
C SER A 53 -17.25 27.15 11.95
N ASN A 54 -16.62 28.31 11.99
CA ASN A 54 -17.37 29.56 11.92
C ASN A 54 -18.17 29.53 10.62
N GLY A 55 -19.49 29.75 10.69
CA GLY A 55 -20.47 29.41 9.65
C GLY A 55 -20.42 30.25 8.37
N THR A 56 -19.24 30.48 7.81
CA THR A 56 -19.02 31.33 6.62
C THR A 56 -18.44 30.59 5.41
N ASP A 57 -18.44 29.26 5.39
CA ASP A 57 -17.91 28.52 4.24
C ASP A 57 -19.02 27.89 3.39
N SER A 58 -19.23 28.52 2.23
CA SER A 58 -19.88 27.96 1.05
C SER A 58 -19.29 26.60 0.66
N ALA A 59 -20.09 25.78 -0.03
CA ALA A 59 -19.75 24.42 -0.45
C ALA A 59 -18.32 24.31 -1.02
N PRO A 60 -17.60 23.20 -0.73
CA PRO A 60 -16.27 22.96 -1.28
C PRO A 60 -16.33 23.07 -2.81
N ALA A 61 -15.54 23.98 -3.39
CA ALA A 61 -15.35 24.02 -4.83
C ALA A 61 -14.87 22.64 -5.27
N GLU A 62 -15.47 22.09 -6.33
CA GLU A 62 -14.96 20.87 -6.97
C GLU A 62 -13.48 21.08 -7.25
N VAL A 63 -12.62 20.32 -6.58
CA VAL A 63 -11.18 20.31 -6.85
C VAL A 63 -11.02 19.86 -8.29
N ALA A 64 -10.82 20.83 -9.19
CA ALA A 64 -10.55 20.57 -10.58
C ALA A 64 -9.34 19.64 -10.64
N VAL A 65 -9.57 18.41 -11.12
CA VAL A 65 -8.48 17.49 -11.45
C VAL A 65 -7.71 18.17 -12.57
N GLN A 66 -6.59 18.80 -12.24
CA GLN A 66 -5.69 19.36 -13.24
C GLN A 66 -5.28 18.23 -14.18
N ASN A 67 -5.69 18.34 -15.45
CA ASN A 67 -5.25 17.45 -16.52
C ASN A 67 -3.78 17.75 -16.81
N TRP A 68 -2.90 16.97 -16.20
CA TRP A 68 -1.47 17.14 -16.37
C TRP A 68 -0.98 16.55 -17.72
N ASN A 69 -1.17 17.30 -18.80
CA ASN A 69 -0.52 17.05 -20.10
C ASN A 69 0.90 17.67 -20.15
N ALA A 70 1.73 17.43 -19.14
CA ALA A 70 3.09 17.96 -19.09
C ALA A 70 4.10 16.90 -19.57
N THR A 71 4.74 17.16 -20.72
CA THR A 71 6.04 16.57 -21.05
C THR A 71 7.06 17.05 -20.03
N TRP A 72 7.56 16.12 -19.21
CA TRP A 72 8.46 16.41 -18.09
C TRP A 72 9.74 17.09 -18.56
N LYS A 73 10.00 18.30 -18.03
CA LYS A 73 11.26 19.03 -18.27
C LYS A 73 12.34 18.69 -17.23
N SER A 74 12.01 18.01 -16.13
CA SER A 74 12.91 17.72 -15.01
C SER A 74 12.78 16.29 -14.45
N ASP A 75 13.81 15.84 -13.74
CA ASP A 75 13.83 14.58 -12.99
C ASP A 75 12.99 14.65 -11.72
N ALA A 76 12.37 13.52 -11.33
CA ALA A 76 11.55 13.37 -10.13
C ALA A 76 12.39 13.30 -8.83
N LYS A 77 13.16 14.37 -8.58
CA LYS A 77 14.10 14.50 -7.46
C LYS A 77 13.98 15.87 -6.82
N VAL A 78 14.03 15.92 -5.50
CA VAL A 78 13.94 17.17 -4.73
C VAL A 78 15.34 17.64 -4.32
N LEU A 79 15.63 18.93 -4.47
CA LEU A 79 16.83 19.56 -3.91
C LEU A 79 16.48 20.25 -2.60
N VAL A 80 17.13 19.86 -1.51
CA VAL A 80 16.91 20.42 -0.18
C VAL A 80 18.15 21.16 0.28
N PHE A 81 18.03 22.47 0.47
CA PHE A 81 19.05 23.31 1.08
C PHE A 81 18.77 23.45 2.58
N VAL A 82 19.59 22.77 3.38
CA VAL A 82 19.55 22.88 4.84
C VAL A 82 20.54 23.95 5.32
N GLU A 83 20.27 24.55 6.47
CA GLU A 83 21.21 25.48 7.08
C GLU A 83 22.49 24.76 7.52
N THR A 84 22.31 23.61 8.14
CA THR A 84 23.34 22.66 8.53
C THR A 84 22.75 21.26 8.42
N PHE A 85 23.58 20.22 8.28
CA PHE A 85 23.08 18.84 8.28
C PHE A 85 22.47 18.40 9.62
N TYR A 86 22.61 19.23 10.68
CA TYR A 86 22.12 18.94 12.02
C TYR A 86 20.89 19.74 12.43
N SER A 87 20.43 20.68 11.59
CA SER A 87 19.31 21.56 11.91
C SER A 87 18.04 20.77 12.20
N LYS A 88 17.29 21.20 13.22
CA LYS A 88 16.07 20.50 13.67
C LYS A 88 15.01 20.48 12.56
N LEU A 89 14.73 21.64 11.95
CA LEU A 89 13.78 21.76 10.86
C LEU A 89 14.27 21.00 9.62
N GLY A 90 15.54 21.15 9.24
CA GLY A 90 16.15 20.35 8.17
C GLY A 90 15.91 18.84 8.37
N LYS A 91 16.22 18.28 9.54
CA LYS A 91 15.93 16.85 9.82
C LYS A 91 14.44 16.50 9.70
N GLN A 92 13.55 17.36 10.17
CA GLN A 92 12.10 17.12 10.05
C GLN A 92 11.62 17.14 8.59
N ILE A 93 12.11 18.08 7.77
CA ILE A 93 11.85 18.12 6.33
C ILE A 93 12.32 16.82 5.67
N LEU A 94 13.56 16.40 5.96
CA LEU A 94 14.12 15.16 5.40
C LEU A 94 13.32 13.92 5.83
N ASN A 95 12.89 13.85 7.09
CA ASN A 95 12.08 12.75 7.59
C ASN A 95 10.74 12.64 6.86
N ILE A 96 10.06 13.75 6.56
CA ILE A 96 8.80 13.74 5.80
C ILE A 96 9.05 13.27 4.37
N ILE A 97 10.09 13.80 3.70
CA ILE A 97 10.46 13.42 2.32
C ILE A 97 10.80 11.93 2.23
N ASP A 98 11.53 11.41 3.22
CA ASP A 98 11.87 9.99 3.31
C ASP A 98 10.65 9.10 3.58
N ALA A 99 9.70 9.58 4.40
CA ALA A 99 8.46 8.86 4.68
C ALA A 99 7.60 8.69 3.42
N ILE A 100 7.48 9.75 2.60
CA ILE A 100 6.75 9.71 1.32
C ILE A 100 7.57 9.09 0.17
N LYS A 101 8.80 8.61 0.45
CA LYS A 101 9.69 7.91 -0.49
C LYS A 101 10.07 8.73 -1.73
N VAL A 102 10.21 10.05 -1.59
CA VAL A 102 10.62 10.93 -2.68
C VAL A 102 12.15 11.03 -2.75
N PRO A 103 12.79 10.76 -3.91
CA PRO A 103 14.23 10.92 -4.06
C PRO A 103 14.67 12.36 -3.77
N ARG A 104 15.73 12.52 -3.00
CA ARG A 104 16.24 13.84 -2.62
C ARG A 104 17.75 13.97 -2.74
N LYS A 105 18.22 15.21 -2.91
CA LYS A 105 19.60 15.63 -2.72
C LYS A 105 19.64 16.70 -1.65
N VAL A 106 20.55 16.58 -0.68
CA VAL A 106 20.71 17.56 0.41
C VAL A 106 22.02 18.29 0.22
N GLU A 107 21.97 19.61 0.34
CA GLU A 107 23.13 20.49 0.26
C GLU A 107 23.02 21.58 1.33
N THR A 108 24.13 22.19 1.68
CA THR A 108 24.11 23.46 2.42
C THR A 108 24.13 24.62 1.43
N LEU A 109 23.38 25.68 1.72
CA LEU A 109 23.35 26.86 0.84
C LEU A 109 24.70 27.60 0.93
N SER A 110 25.65 27.24 0.05
CA SER A 110 27.03 27.74 0.03
C SER A 110 27.26 28.73 -1.12
N LYS A 111 28.52 29.21 -1.26
CA LYS A 111 28.91 30.07 -2.41
C LYS A 111 28.76 29.37 -3.76
N ASN A 112 28.79 28.03 -3.81
CA ASN A 112 28.67 27.28 -5.06
C ASN A 112 27.37 26.46 -5.05
N LEU A 113 26.59 26.59 -6.12
CA LEU A 113 25.37 25.81 -6.32
C LEU A 113 25.70 24.45 -6.94
N PRO A 114 24.94 23.39 -6.60
CA PRO A 114 25.07 22.11 -7.26
C PRO A 114 24.67 22.22 -8.73
N LEU A 115 25.14 21.28 -9.56
CA LEU A 115 24.70 21.20 -10.95
C LEU A 115 23.18 20.97 -11.03
N LEU A 116 22.45 21.95 -11.58
CA LEU A 116 20.98 21.97 -11.64
C LEU A 116 20.41 21.29 -12.90
N THR A 117 21.19 21.22 -13.98
CA THR A 117 20.74 20.69 -15.28
C THR A 117 21.61 19.54 -15.76
N THR A 118 21.07 18.72 -16.64
CA THR A 118 21.82 17.85 -17.56
C THR A 118 21.65 18.39 -18.97
N ALA A 119 22.41 17.90 -19.95
CA ALA A 119 22.40 18.40 -21.33
C ALA A 119 21.01 18.43 -22.02
N LYS A 120 19.98 17.76 -21.47
CA LYS A 120 18.62 17.70 -22.05
C LYS A 120 17.46 17.98 -21.07
N ARG A 121 17.69 18.10 -19.76
CA ARG A 121 16.63 18.21 -18.73
C ARG A 121 17.11 18.78 -17.40
N GLY A 122 16.20 19.33 -16.60
CA GLY A 122 16.45 19.75 -15.22
C GLY A 122 16.62 18.55 -14.29
N ARG A 123 17.47 18.66 -13.26
CA ARG A 123 17.77 17.55 -12.33
C ARG A 123 16.83 17.47 -11.14
N PHE A 124 16.05 18.52 -10.89
CA PHE A 124 15.21 18.64 -9.72
C PHE A 124 13.83 19.17 -10.08
N SER A 125 12.79 18.56 -9.54
CA SER A 125 11.39 18.94 -9.73
C SER A 125 10.92 19.97 -8.71
N ILE A 126 11.55 20.04 -7.53
CA ILE A 126 11.22 20.97 -6.45
C ILE A 126 12.52 21.42 -5.77
N ILE A 127 12.59 22.69 -5.37
CA ILE A 127 13.66 23.21 -4.51
C ILE A 127 13.07 23.56 -3.14
N ILE A 128 13.68 23.07 -2.08
CA ILE A 128 13.29 23.35 -0.70
C ILE A 128 14.43 24.08 -0.02
N ILE A 129 14.13 25.19 0.64
CA ILE A 129 15.12 26.00 1.33
C ILE A 129 14.70 26.15 2.79
N GLU A 130 15.51 25.65 3.72
CA GLU A 130 15.18 25.68 5.14
C GLU A 130 15.03 27.11 5.67
N ASN A 131 15.82 28.07 5.16
CA ASN A 131 15.75 29.47 5.58
C ASN A 131 15.70 30.40 4.37
N TYR A 132 14.55 31.05 4.17
CA TYR A 132 14.33 31.93 3.03
C TYR A 132 15.22 33.16 3.05
N TYR A 133 15.65 33.64 4.23
CA TYR A 133 16.57 34.76 4.28
C TYR A 133 17.94 34.45 3.69
N LYS A 134 18.41 33.19 3.77
CA LYS A 134 19.65 32.79 3.11
C LYS A 134 19.51 32.83 1.60
N TYR A 135 18.34 32.45 1.07
CA TYR A 135 18.01 32.59 -0.35
C TYR A 135 18.04 34.06 -0.82
N LEU A 136 17.37 34.95 -0.09
CA LEU A 136 17.30 36.38 -0.42
C LEU A 136 18.67 37.09 -0.36
N ASN A 137 19.59 36.56 0.45
CA ASN A 137 20.95 37.09 0.65
C ASN A 137 22.03 36.32 -0.13
N LEU A 138 21.65 35.40 -1.02
CA LEU A 138 22.60 34.78 -1.94
C LEU A 138 23.30 35.85 -2.81
N PRO A 139 24.56 35.61 -3.21
CA PRO A 139 25.20 36.41 -4.26
C PRO A 139 24.27 36.53 -5.47
N ALA A 140 24.14 37.73 -6.03
CA ALA A 140 23.15 38.03 -7.07
C ALA A 140 23.18 37.03 -8.23
N TRP A 141 24.37 36.64 -8.68
CA TRP A 141 24.57 35.62 -9.72
C TRP A 141 23.95 34.26 -9.37
N ASN A 142 24.16 33.75 -8.16
CA ASN A 142 23.64 32.45 -7.73
C ASN A 142 22.12 32.48 -7.60
N ARG A 143 21.57 33.57 -7.03
CA ARG A 143 20.12 33.74 -6.93
C ARG A 143 19.48 33.79 -8.31
N GLN A 144 20.04 34.58 -9.22
CA GLN A 144 19.58 34.66 -10.61
C GLN A 144 19.66 33.30 -11.33
N LEU A 145 20.68 32.49 -11.06
CA LEU A 145 20.80 31.14 -11.62
C LEU A 145 19.67 30.21 -11.12
N LEU A 146 19.34 30.25 -9.82
CA LEU A 146 18.21 29.50 -9.27
C LEU A 146 16.87 29.99 -9.82
N ASP A 147 16.62 31.30 -9.79
CA ASP A 147 15.38 31.89 -10.34
C ASP A 147 15.23 31.60 -11.84
N LYS A 148 16.34 31.59 -12.60
CA LYS A 148 16.34 31.17 -14.01
C LYS A 148 16.00 29.70 -14.17
N TYR A 149 16.61 28.82 -13.37
CA TYR A 149 16.29 27.40 -13.39
C TYR A 149 14.81 27.13 -13.09
N CYS A 150 14.26 27.81 -12.06
CA CYS A 150 12.85 27.73 -11.72
C CYS A 150 11.94 28.12 -12.89
N ARG A 151 12.25 29.22 -13.58
CA ARG A 151 11.48 29.68 -14.75
C ARG A 151 11.59 28.75 -15.96
N ASP A 152 12.80 28.35 -16.32
CA ASP A 152 13.05 27.56 -17.54
C ASP A 152 12.42 26.15 -17.45
N TYR A 153 12.41 25.58 -16.23
CA TYR A 153 11.98 24.20 -15.97
C TYR A 153 10.64 24.08 -15.22
N GLY A 154 10.00 25.21 -14.84
CA GLY A 154 8.75 25.19 -14.07
C GLY A 154 8.91 24.63 -12.65
N VAL A 155 10.04 24.90 -12.00
CA VAL A 155 10.36 24.34 -10.68
C VAL A 155 9.98 25.32 -9.59
N GLY A 156 9.10 24.89 -8.68
CA GLY A 156 8.67 25.69 -7.52
C GLY A 156 9.63 25.64 -6.33
N ILE A 157 9.53 26.66 -5.47
CA ILE A 157 10.31 26.76 -4.22
C ILE A 157 9.42 26.62 -3.00
N ILE A 158 9.79 25.75 -2.06
CA ILE A 158 9.21 25.71 -0.70
C ILE A 158 10.23 26.30 0.28
N SER A 159 9.84 27.25 1.11
CA SER A 159 10.78 27.84 2.07
C SER A 159 10.12 28.32 3.35
N PHE A 160 10.92 28.44 4.41
CA PHE A 160 10.46 28.90 5.73
C PHE A 160 11.09 30.26 6.08
N LEU A 161 10.28 31.12 6.68
CA LEU A 161 10.73 32.34 7.34
C LEU A 161 10.58 32.16 8.85
N ALA A 162 11.57 32.62 9.60
CA ALA A 162 11.54 32.66 11.05
C ALA A 162 11.49 34.12 11.54
N SER A 163 10.75 34.37 12.62
CA SER A 163 10.74 35.67 13.28
C SER A 163 12.15 36.05 13.74
N ARG A 164 12.57 37.31 13.49
CA ARG A 164 13.87 37.83 13.89
C ARG A 164 13.75 38.66 15.17
N SER A 165 14.86 38.81 15.89
CA SER A 165 14.94 39.66 17.09
C SER A 165 14.73 41.16 16.80
N ALA A 166 14.79 41.58 15.55
CA ALA A 166 14.65 42.98 15.12
C ALA A 166 13.35 43.65 15.61
N ASP A 167 13.40 44.96 15.86
CA ASP A 167 12.32 45.71 16.53
C ASP A 167 11.11 46.04 15.64
N TYR A 168 11.22 45.83 14.32
CA TYR A 168 10.08 46.07 13.43
C TYR A 168 9.05 44.96 13.52
N ILE A 169 7.77 45.32 13.57
CA ILE A 169 6.66 44.35 13.51
C ILE A 169 6.30 44.06 12.06
N ARG A 170 6.32 45.05 11.17
CA ARG A 170 5.98 44.92 9.75
C ARG A 170 7.21 45.02 8.86
N ALA A 171 7.32 44.15 7.86
CA ALA A 171 8.38 44.18 6.87
C ALA A 171 7.89 43.76 5.48
N LYS A 172 8.75 44.01 4.50
CA LYS A 172 8.58 43.62 3.10
C LYS A 172 9.65 42.60 2.71
N VAL A 173 9.25 41.55 2.01
CA VAL A 173 10.18 40.58 1.44
C VAL A 173 11.05 41.28 0.41
N LYS A 174 12.38 41.10 0.52
CA LYS A 174 13.35 41.72 -0.37
C LYS A 174 13.07 41.34 -1.83
N ASP A 175 13.01 42.35 -2.71
CA ASP A 175 12.72 42.22 -4.14
C ASP A 175 11.35 41.59 -4.47
N SER A 176 10.38 41.65 -3.54
CA SER A 176 9.01 41.16 -3.74
C SER A 176 7.99 42.17 -3.20
N PRO A 177 6.80 42.30 -3.80
CA PRO A 177 5.71 43.12 -3.25
C PRO A 177 5.11 42.54 -1.95
N LEU A 178 5.43 41.29 -1.59
CA LEU A 178 4.90 40.63 -0.39
C LEU A 178 5.34 41.32 0.91
N THR A 179 4.37 41.67 1.74
CA THR A 179 4.59 42.20 3.10
C THR A 179 4.15 41.18 4.14
N PHE A 180 4.76 41.25 5.32
CA PHE A 180 4.48 40.35 6.43
C PHE A 180 4.63 41.05 7.77
N ARG A 181 4.05 40.47 8.80
CA ARG A 181 4.21 40.82 10.20
C ARG A 181 4.99 39.71 10.91
N GLN A 182 5.93 40.08 11.78
CA GLN A 182 6.66 39.16 12.64
C GLN A 182 6.33 39.41 14.11
N LYS A 183 6.82 38.54 15.00
CA LYS A 183 6.49 38.57 16.44
C LYS A 183 4.98 38.49 16.69
N GLN A 184 4.28 37.67 15.92
CA GLN A 184 2.83 37.50 16.01
C GLN A 184 2.49 36.24 16.79
N ARG A 185 1.28 36.22 17.38
CA ARG A 185 0.55 34.97 17.67
C ARG A 185 -0.37 34.67 16.49
N ALA A 186 -0.56 33.39 16.22
CA ALA A 186 -1.51 32.94 15.22
C ALA A 186 -2.72 32.35 15.95
N ALA A 187 -3.88 32.99 15.84
CA ALA A 187 -5.14 32.45 16.33
C ALA A 187 -5.97 31.89 15.16
N ASN A 188 -6.93 31.02 15.48
CA ASN A 188 -7.95 30.55 14.52
C ASN A 188 -7.38 30.03 13.19
N LEU A 189 -6.34 29.18 13.26
CA LEU A 189 -5.70 28.64 12.07
C LEU A 189 -6.64 27.70 11.33
N ARG A 190 -6.73 27.87 10.01
CA ARG A 190 -7.61 27.08 9.14
C ARG A 190 -7.01 26.90 7.75
N PHE A 191 -7.24 25.74 7.16
CA PHE A 191 -6.92 25.54 5.74
C PHE A 191 -7.87 26.35 4.88
N SER A 192 -7.33 27.19 3.99
CA SER A 192 -8.15 28.03 3.13
C SER A 192 -8.92 27.19 2.11
N ALA A 193 -10.23 27.45 2.00
CA ALA A 193 -11.12 26.78 1.04
C ALA A 193 -10.84 27.14 -0.42
N HIS A 194 -10.19 28.28 -0.66
CA HIS A 194 -9.87 28.77 -2.00
C HIS A 194 -8.46 28.38 -2.48
N SER A 195 -7.66 27.77 -1.60
CA SER A 195 -6.29 27.35 -1.94
C SER A 195 -6.30 26.15 -2.89
N VAL A 196 -5.64 26.30 -4.03
CA VAL A 196 -5.40 25.20 -4.99
C VAL A 196 -4.34 24.20 -4.50
N VAL A 197 -3.56 24.59 -3.49
CA VAL A 197 -2.50 23.74 -2.91
C VAL A 197 -3.10 22.66 -2.00
N ASN A 198 -4.16 22.99 -1.26
CA ASN A 198 -4.79 22.08 -0.29
C ASN A 198 -5.42 20.87 -1.01
N PHE A 199 -4.94 19.67 -0.69
CA PHE A 199 -5.42 18.42 -1.29
C PHE A 199 -5.68 17.37 -0.22
N LEU A 200 -4.67 17.03 0.58
CA LEU A 200 -4.83 16.21 1.77
C LEU A 200 -5.52 17.01 2.86
N ALA A 201 -5.13 18.27 3.04
CA ALA A 201 -5.73 19.19 3.99
C ALA A 201 -7.20 19.43 3.68
N LYS A 202 -8.04 19.40 4.72
CA LYS A 202 -9.47 19.66 4.61
C LYS A 202 -9.83 21.03 5.20
N PRO A 203 -10.37 21.95 4.38
CA PRO A 203 -10.94 23.21 4.87
C PRO A 203 -12.13 22.99 5.83
N GLY A 204 -12.35 23.95 6.73
CA GLY A 204 -13.53 24.06 7.59
C GLY A 204 -13.28 23.94 9.09
N ALA A 205 -12.35 23.09 9.53
CA ALA A 205 -11.98 23.02 10.95
C ALA A 205 -11.05 24.19 11.33
N VAL A 206 -11.24 24.75 12.53
CA VAL A 206 -10.49 25.90 13.05
C VAL A 206 -9.68 25.48 14.27
N LEU A 207 -8.37 25.74 14.24
CA LEU A 207 -7.47 25.55 15.38
C LEU A 207 -7.35 26.88 16.12
N GLU A 208 -8.18 27.06 17.14
CA GLU A 208 -8.33 28.32 17.86
C GLU A 208 -7.02 28.81 18.50
N ALA A 209 -6.35 27.93 19.26
CA ALA A 209 -5.12 28.25 19.98
C ALA A 209 -4.05 27.16 19.71
N PRO A 210 -3.14 27.36 18.74
CA PRO A 210 -2.05 26.42 18.50
C PRO A 210 -1.11 26.38 19.70
N GLN A 211 -0.77 25.19 20.18
CA GLN A 211 0.22 25.02 21.26
C GLN A 211 1.57 24.58 20.68
N PRO A 212 2.70 25.12 21.16
CA PRO A 212 2.82 26.23 22.12
C PRO A 212 2.38 27.58 21.51
N ASP A 213 1.65 28.38 22.27
CA ASP A 213 1.23 29.72 21.85
C ASP A 213 2.36 30.73 22.13
N THR A 214 3.18 30.99 21.11
CA THR A 214 4.36 31.86 21.19
C THR A 214 4.32 32.99 20.17
N ASP A 215 4.92 34.14 20.52
CA ASP A 215 5.04 35.33 19.67
C ASP A 215 6.16 35.17 18.60
N ASP A 216 6.22 34.02 17.94
CA ASP A 216 7.28 33.67 16.98
C ASP A 216 6.75 33.43 15.55
N TRP A 217 5.45 33.63 15.32
CA TRP A 217 4.87 33.54 13.99
C TRP A 217 5.22 34.74 13.12
N ILE A 218 5.44 34.43 11.84
CA ILE A 218 5.32 35.37 10.74
C ILE A 218 3.97 35.16 10.05
N LEU A 219 3.21 36.23 9.88
CA LEU A 219 1.93 36.23 9.18
C LEU A 219 2.03 37.15 7.95
N PHE A 220 1.68 36.62 6.77
CA PHE A 220 1.79 37.31 5.50
C PHE A 220 0.51 38.08 5.15
N ASP A 221 0.67 39.25 4.54
CA ASP A 221 -0.45 40.02 3.99
C ASP A 221 -1.03 39.29 2.76
N ILE A 222 -2.33 39.04 2.76
CA ILE A 222 -3.05 38.42 1.63
C ILE A 222 -3.31 39.51 0.59
N SER A 223 -2.93 39.27 -0.66
CA SER A 223 -3.13 40.22 -1.76
C SER A 223 -3.12 39.52 -3.12
N LYS A 224 -3.39 40.24 -4.21
CA LYS A 224 -3.44 39.65 -5.56
C LYS A 224 -2.09 39.01 -5.92
N GLY A 225 -2.09 37.70 -6.14
CA GLY A 225 -0.89 36.90 -6.42
C GLY A 225 -0.28 36.18 -5.21
N PHE A 226 -0.74 36.51 -4.00
CA PHE A 226 -0.32 35.92 -2.73
C PHE A 226 -1.55 35.37 -1.99
N GLU A 227 -1.82 34.09 -2.22
CA GLU A 227 -3.01 33.42 -1.71
C GLU A 227 -2.72 32.68 -0.41
N SER A 228 -3.68 32.64 0.49
CA SER A 228 -3.56 31.91 1.75
C SER A 228 -3.71 30.40 1.51
N VAL A 229 -2.74 29.60 1.95
CA VAL A 229 -2.85 28.14 2.05
C VAL A 229 -3.40 27.75 3.43
N ILE A 230 -2.82 28.35 4.47
CA ILE A 230 -3.34 28.33 5.84
C ILE A 230 -3.59 29.78 6.24
N SER A 231 -4.84 30.11 6.55
CA SER A 231 -5.23 31.39 7.13
C SER A 231 -5.10 31.35 8.64
N ALA A 232 -4.79 32.49 9.25
CA ALA A 232 -4.77 32.73 10.68
C ALA A 232 -5.22 34.16 10.97
N GLU A 233 -5.70 34.41 12.17
CA GLU A 233 -5.95 35.76 12.68
C GLU A 233 -4.70 36.26 13.43
N ASP A 234 -4.28 37.49 13.12
CA ASP A 234 -3.21 38.15 13.84
C ASP A 234 -3.69 38.72 15.20
N VAL A 235 -2.79 39.37 15.93
CA VAL A 235 -3.11 39.93 17.27
C VAL A 235 -4.17 41.03 17.23
N ASP A 236 -4.40 41.64 16.06
CA ASP A 236 -5.42 42.65 15.85
C ASP A 236 -6.76 42.02 15.42
N GLY A 237 -6.82 40.69 15.26
CA GLY A 237 -7.98 39.96 14.75
C GLY A 237 -8.13 39.98 13.23
N GLU A 238 -7.13 40.47 12.50
CA GLU A 238 -7.17 40.57 11.04
C GLU A 238 -6.74 39.25 10.39
N GLU A 239 -7.43 38.83 9.33
CA GLU A 239 -7.07 37.62 8.60
C GLU A 239 -5.77 37.81 7.80
N ARG A 240 -4.83 36.89 8.02
CA ARG A 240 -3.53 36.82 7.37
C ARG A 240 -3.24 35.38 6.92
N ALA A 241 -2.22 35.22 6.09
CA ALA A 241 -1.74 33.89 5.72
C ALA A 241 -0.61 33.46 6.67
N ALA A 242 -0.75 32.31 7.33
CA ALA A 242 0.33 31.64 8.05
C ALA A 242 1.24 30.85 7.09
N VAL A 243 0.65 30.35 5.99
CA VAL A 243 1.37 29.80 4.84
C VAL A 243 0.80 30.43 3.59
N VAL A 244 1.66 31.05 2.78
CA VAL A 244 1.26 31.80 1.59
C VAL A 244 1.77 31.14 0.31
N HIS A 245 0.91 31.11 -0.71
CA HIS A 245 1.22 30.70 -2.06
C HIS A 245 1.46 31.93 -2.93
N ASP A 246 2.72 32.15 -3.28
CA ASP A 246 3.15 33.14 -4.28
C ASP A 246 3.12 32.47 -5.66
N ARG A 247 2.20 32.91 -6.52
CA ARG A 247 2.07 32.39 -7.89
C ARG A 247 3.18 32.85 -8.84
N GLY A 248 4.15 33.64 -8.36
CA GLY A 248 5.25 34.14 -9.15
C GLY A 248 4.84 35.24 -10.13
N LEU A 249 3.75 35.98 -9.87
CA LEU A 249 3.29 37.03 -10.79
C LEU A 249 4.31 38.16 -10.99
N ALA A 250 5.18 38.39 -10.00
CA ALA A 250 6.18 39.45 -10.05
C ALA A 250 7.46 39.04 -10.80
N ASP A 251 7.89 37.79 -10.71
CA ASP A 251 9.21 37.33 -11.20
C ASP A 251 9.22 35.98 -11.91
N GLY A 252 8.06 35.35 -12.09
CA GLY A 252 7.87 34.08 -12.80
C GLY A 252 8.26 32.84 -11.99
N VAL A 253 8.50 32.95 -10.68
CA VAL A 253 8.89 31.81 -9.84
C VAL A 253 7.80 31.54 -8.80
N GLU A 254 7.19 30.37 -8.88
CA GLU A 254 6.17 29.94 -7.92
C GLU A 254 6.80 29.54 -6.57
N ARG A 255 6.23 30.01 -5.47
CA ARG A 255 6.75 29.75 -4.12
C ARG A 255 5.63 29.44 -3.13
N ILE A 256 5.91 28.55 -2.19
CA ILE A 256 5.08 28.34 -1.00
C ILE A 256 5.94 28.67 0.22
N LEU A 257 5.55 29.72 0.94
CA LEU A 257 6.31 30.27 2.05
C LEU A 257 5.60 30.01 3.37
N PHE A 258 6.32 29.41 4.31
CA PHE A 258 5.85 29.10 5.66
C PHE A 258 6.32 30.19 6.63
N GLY A 259 5.38 30.74 7.39
CA GLY A 259 5.65 31.74 8.42
C GLY A 259 6.10 31.17 9.76
N HIS A 260 6.16 29.84 9.87
CA HIS A 260 6.64 29.09 11.03
C HIS A 260 7.15 27.72 10.60
N ASN A 261 7.87 27.05 11.49
CA ASN A 261 8.43 25.71 11.26
C ASN A 261 7.37 24.61 11.53
N PHE A 262 7.82 23.37 11.73
CA PHE A 262 6.96 22.21 12.00
C PHE A 262 6.66 21.95 13.48
N THR A 263 6.82 22.94 14.35
CA THR A 263 6.32 22.88 15.74
C THR A 263 4.81 22.59 15.74
N HIS A 264 4.07 23.20 14.82
CA HIS A 264 2.63 22.96 14.66
C HIS A 264 2.37 21.95 13.56
N TRP A 265 1.56 20.93 13.86
CA TRP A 265 1.27 19.84 12.93
C TRP A 265 0.56 20.30 11.65
N ILE A 266 -0.20 21.39 11.70
CA ILE A 266 -0.93 21.92 10.54
C ILE A 266 0.03 22.31 9.39
N ASN A 267 1.21 22.87 9.74
CA ASN A 267 2.26 23.23 8.79
C ASN A 267 2.86 22.00 8.11
N LYS A 268 2.96 20.87 8.82
CA LYS A 268 3.45 19.61 8.23
C LYS A 268 2.47 19.07 7.19
N ILE A 269 1.15 19.19 7.39
CA ILE A 269 0.15 18.79 6.38
C ILE A 269 0.27 19.69 5.15
N ALA A 270 0.28 21.02 5.34
CA ALA A 270 0.45 21.97 4.24
C ALA A 270 1.77 21.75 3.48
N PHE A 271 2.83 21.31 4.15
CA PHE A 271 4.09 20.95 3.50
C PHE A 271 3.96 19.74 2.58
N VAL A 272 3.24 18.69 2.99
CA VAL A 272 2.99 17.53 2.13
C VAL A 272 2.14 17.92 0.91
N ASP A 273 1.15 18.78 1.10
CA ASP A 273 0.34 19.33 0.01
C ASP A 273 1.15 20.23 -0.94
N ALA A 274 2.05 21.06 -0.40
CA ALA A 274 2.98 21.86 -1.18
C ALA A 274 3.92 21.00 -2.04
N LEU A 275 4.43 19.90 -1.50
CA LEU A 275 5.26 18.94 -2.25
C LEU A 275 4.48 18.30 -3.41
N ARG A 276 3.21 17.94 -3.18
CA ARG A 276 2.35 17.40 -4.24
C ARG A 276 2.06 18.44 -5.31
N HIS A 277 1.68 19.65 -4.90
CA HIS A 277 1.29 20.75 -5.79
C HIS A 277 2.44 21.15 -6.72
N LEU A 278 3.60 21.49 -6.15
CA LEU A 278 4.78 21.93 -6.91
C LEU A 278 5.52 20.78 -7.62
N GLY A 279 5.27 19.52 -7.23
CA GLY A 279 5.94 18.37 -7.80
C GLY A 279 5.45 17.97 -9.19
N GLU A 280 4.38 18.58 -9.70
CA GLU A 280 3.74 18.34 -11.01
C GLU A 280 3.45 16.85 -11.36
N GLY A 281 3.44 15.98 -10.34
CA GLY A 281 3.28 14.52 -10.42
C GLY A 281 4.56 13.68 -10.44
N SER A 282 5.73 14.31 -10.29
CA SER A 282 6.96 13.67 -9.80
C SER A 282 6.79 13.17 -8.36
N VAL A 283 6.00 13.89 -7.56
CA VAL A 283 5.59 13.50 -6.21
C VAL A 283 4.14 13.00 -6.29
N ARG A 284 3.95 11.69 -6.15
CA ARG A 284 2.63 11.05 -6.23
C ARG A 284 2.09 10.76 -4.84
N ILE A 285 1.15 11.60 -4.39
CA ILE A 285 0.46 11.40 -3.12
C ILE A 285 -1.04 11.40 -3.41
N ASP A 286 -1.69 10.28 -3.11
CA ASP A 286 -3.13 10.10 -3.22
C ASP A 286 -3.84 10.25 -1.87
N LEU A 287 -5.17 10.15 -1.86
CA LEU A 287 -6.01 10.26 -0.67
C LEU A 287 -6.25 8.92 0.05
N ASN A 288 -5.90 7.79 -0.56
CA ASN A 288 -6.32 6.48 -0.05
C ASN A 288 -5.29 5.95 0.96
N ARG A 289 -5.75 5.48 2.12
CA ARG A 289 -4.90 4.90 3.17
C ARG A 289 -5.43 3.57 3.61
N PHE A 290 -4.59 2.54 3.59
CA PHE A 290 -4.94 1.21 4.06
C PHE A 290 -4.42 1.01 5.48
N ILE A 291 -5.31 0.70 6.42
CA ILE A 291 -4.98 0.56 7.84
C ILE A 291 -5.32 -0.86 8.29
N GLN A 292 -4.32 -1.55 8.80
CA GLN A 292 -4.45 -2.83 9.51
C GLN A 292 -3.99 -2.64 10.96
N ILE A 293 -4.73 -3.22 11.90
CA ILE A 293 -4.39 -3.20 13.33
C ILE A 293 -4.30 -4.65 13.77
N ASP A 294 -3.07 -5.05 14.11
CA ASP A 294 -2.72 -6.38 14.59
C ASP A 294 -2.67 -6.36 16.11
N VAL A 295 -3.51 -7.16 16.75
CA VAL A 295 -3.51 -7.41 18.19
C VAL A 295 -2.76 -8.71 18.42
N ASP A 296 -1.47 -8.59 18.70
CA ASP A 296 -0.60 -9.70 19.06
C ASP A 296 -0.98 -10.20 20.48
N ASP A 297 -0.38 -11.33 20.88
CA ASP A 297 -0.51 -11.84 22.26
C ASP A 297 -1.91 -12.22 22.71
N ILE A 298 -2.80 -12.61 21.79
CA ILE A 298 -4.09 -13.21 22.18
C ILE A 298 -3.83 -14.51 22.93
N PHE A 299 -4.44 -14.58 24.12
CA PHE A 299 -4.21 -15.55 25.18
C PHE A 299 -2.88 -15.44 25.91
N VAL A 300 -2.01 -14.48 25.63
CA VAL A 300 -0.71 -14.33 26.32
C VAL A 300 -0.80 -13.22 27.36
N GLY A 301 -0.03 -13.36 28.46
CA GLY A 301 0.05 -12.37 29.53
C GLY A 301 -0.17 -12.96 30.91
N MET A 302 0.33 -12.25 31.94
CA MET A 302 0.15 -12.61 33.34
C MET A 302 -1.33 -12.43 33.75
N SER A 303 -1.79 -13.23 34.70
CA SER A 303 -3.11 -13.04 35.31
C SER A 303 -3.26 -11.62 35.85
N GLY A 304 -4.44 -11.01 35.64
CA GLY A 304 -4.72 -9.61 35.96
C GLY A 304 -4.45 -8.61 34.83
N SER A 305 -3.78 -9.00 33.74
CA SER A 305 -3.47 -8.11 32.60
C SER A 305 -4.27 -8.41 31.33
N ARG A 306 -5.02 -9.50 31.30
CA ARG A 306 -5.68 -10.02 30.10
C ARG A 306 -7.07 -9.42 29.93
N MET A 307 -7.62 -9.62 28.74
CA MET A 307 -8.97 -9.16 28.41
C MET A 307 -10.02 -9.98 29.16
N THR A 308 -11.05 -9.29 29.65
CA THR A 308 -12.27 -9.93 30.17
C THR A 308 -13.33 -10.08 29.08
N ARG A 309 -14.45 -10.75 29.39
CA ARG A 309 -15.60 -10.83 28.47
C ARG A 309 -16.07 -9.45 27.98
N SER A 310 -16.14 -8.47 28.89
CA SER A 310 -16.52 -7.08 28.58
C SER A 310 -15.55 -6.41 27.61
N ASP A 311 -14.27 -6.74 27.68
CA ASP A 311 -13.24 -6.19 26.81
C ASP A 311 -13.32 -6.82 25.40
N ALA A 312 -13.58 -8.12 25.33
CA ALA A 312 -13.81 -8.81 24.05
C ALA A 312 -15.06 -8.26 23.32
N ASP A 313 -16.14 -8.00 24.06
CA ASP A 313 -17.34 -7.34 23.50
C ASP A 313 -17.03 -5.91 23.04
N ALA A 314 -16.27 -5.15 23.82
CA ALA A 314 -15.88 -3.79 23.46
C ALA A 314 -14.97 -3.72 22.21
N LEU A 315 -14.09 -4.72 22.02
CA LEU A 315 -13.26 -4.86 20.82
C LEU A 315 -14.14 -5.04 19.57
N LEU A 316 -15.16 -5.90 19.65
CA LEU A 316 -16.11 -6.11 18.57
C LEU A 316 -16.96 -4.85 18.29
N ASP A 317 -17.42 -4.17 19.33
CA ASP A 317 -18.15 -2.92 19.20
C ASP A 317 -17.29 -1.82 18.56
N SER A 318 -16.01 -1.74 18.93
CA SER A 318 -15.04 -0.83 18.34
C SER A 318 -14.85 -1.11 16.85
N GLN A 319 -14.72 -2.38 16.45
CA GLN A 319 -14.65 -2.77 15.05
C GLN A 319 -15.83 -2.23 14.25
N ASN A 320 -17.05 -2.33 14.79
CA ASN A 320 -18.25 -1.82 14.15
C ASN A 320 -18.29 -0.28 14.07
N ARG A 321 -17.77 0.42 15.08
CA ARG A 321 -17.60 1.88 15.02
C ARG A 321 -16.57 2.30 14.00
N LEU A 322 -15.41 1.64 13.96
CA LEU A 322 -14.34 1.91 12.99
C LEU A 322 -14.77 1.63 11.54
N ARG A 323 -15.59 0.61 11.29
CA ARG A 323 -16.18 0.31 9.97
C ARG A 323 -16.97 1.48 9.36
N ARG A 324 -17.46 2.41 10.18
CA ARG A 324 -18.16 3.63 9.69
C ARG A 324 -17.23 4.59 8.96
N PHE A 325 -15.92 4.49 9.20
CA PHE A 325 -14.92 5.43 8.68
C PHE A 325 -13.79 4.73 7.92
N ILE A 326 -13.51 3.47 8.23
CA ILE A 326 -12.55 2.61 7.53
C ILE A 326 -13.32 1.51 6.82
N ALA A 327 -13.36 1.55 5.48
CA ALA A 327 -14.14 0.61 4.69
C ALA A 327 -13.68 -0.84 4.93
N ASN A 328 -14.63 -1.73 5.24
CA ASN A 328 -14.42 -3.16 5.50
C ASN A 328 -13.47 -3.49 6.68
N PHE A 329 -13.27 -2.57 7.62
CA PHE A 329 -12.34 -2.76 8.73
C PHE A 329 -12.59 -4.03 9.55
N THR A 330 -11.51 -4.77 9.83
CA THR A 330 -11.53 -5.95 10.69
C THR A 330 -10.21 -6.04 11.47
N TYR A 331 -10.28 -6.30 12.78
CA TYR A 331 -9.07 -6.53 13.59
C TYR A 331 -8.41 -7.86 13.22
N CYS A 332 -7.07 -7.87 13.24
CA CYS A 332 -6.27 -9.07 13.05
C CYS A 332 -5.75 -9.56 14.40
N LEU A 333 -6.02 -10.80 14.79
CA LEU A 333 -5.74 -11.35 16.11
C LEU A 333 -4.63 -12.43 16.04
N GLY A 334 -3.52 -12.17 16.72
CA GLY A 334 -2.36 -13.04 16.81
C GLY A 334 -2.40 -13.93 18.04
N PHE A 335 -2.54 -15.24 17.87
CA PHE A 335 -2.80 -16.15 19.01
C PHE A 335 -1.65 -17.11 19.31
N SER A 336 -1.46 -17.38 20.61
CA SER A 336 -0.65 -18.47 21.16
C SER A 336 -1.54 -19.41 21.99
N GLY A 337 -1.96 -20.52 21.39
CA GLY A 337 -2.99 -21.40 21.98
C GLY A 337 -2.59 -22.08 23.29
N SER A 338 -1.30 -22.16 23.64
CA SER A 338 -0.87 -22.83 24.88
C SER A 338 -1.34 -22.12 26.15
N PHE A 339 -1.73 -20.86 26.02
CA PHE A 339 -2.11 -20.00 27.14
C PHE A 339 -3.61 -19.74 27.22
N PHE A 340 -4.41 -20.44 26.41
CA PHE A 340 -5.86 -20.36 26.46
C PHE A 340 -6.36 -20.80 27.84
N ARG A 341 -7.14 -19.92 28.50
CA ARG A 341 -7.68 -20.11 29.87
C ARG A 341 -6.62 -20.17 30.99
N ASN A 342 -5.46 -19.54 30.81
CA ASN A 342 -4.42 -19.45 31.84
C ASN A 342 -4.57 -18.24 32.81
N GLY A 343 -5.64 -17.45 32.68
CA GLY A 343 -5.92 -16.29 33.54
C GLY A 343 -6.87 -16.57 34.71
N ASP A 344 -7.29 -15.53 35.41
CA ASP A 344 -8.37 -15.60 36.41
C ASP A 344 -9.74 -15.91 35.76
N SER A 345 -10.76 -16.21 36.56
CA SER A 345 -12.09 -16.59 36.06
C SER A 345 -12.79 -15.53 35.20
N LEU A 346 -12.44 -14.25 35.32
CA LEU A 346 -12.94 -13.20 34.43
C LEU A 346 -12.20 -13.20 33.08
N GLU A 347 -10.89 -13.44 33.11
CA GLU A 347 -10.04 -13.56 31.93
C GLU A 347 -10.33 -14.84 31.14
N VAL A 348 -10.57 -15.96 31.81
CA VAL A 348 -11.04 -17.22 31.20
C VAL A 348 -12.31 -16.98 30.40
N LYS A 349 -13.28 -16.23 30.96
CA LYS A 349 -14.51 -15.84 30.24
C LYS A 349 -14.22 -14.89 29.07
N GLY A 350 -13.16 -14.10 29.13
CA GLY A 350 -12.68 -13.26 28.03
C GLY A 350 -12.11 -14.09 26.88
N ASP A 351 -11.23 -15.04 27.19
CA ASP A 351 -10.65 -15.98 26.25
C ASP A 351 -11.76 -16.78 25.54
N GLU A 352 -12.71 -17.33 26.30
CA GLU A 352 -13.88 -18.04 25.76
C GLU A 352 -14.73 -17.14 24.86
N ARG A 353 -14.96 -15.89 25.29
CA ARG A 353 -15.72 -14.94 24.50
C ARG A 353 -15.06 -14.68 23.15
N LEU A 354 -13.74 -14.48 23.11
CA LEU A 354 -13.00 -14.27 21.86
C LEU A 354 -13.16 -15.47 20.89
N ILE A 355 -13.22 -16.69 21.41
CA ILE A 355 -13.52 -17.90 20.62
C ILE A 355 -14.98 -17.90 20.14
N GLU A 356 -15.95 -17.58 21.00
CA GLU A 356 -17.38 -17.51 20.63
C GLU A 356 -17.61 -16.57 19.42
N ILE A 357 -16.88 -15.45 19.38
CA ILE A 357 -17.01 -14.43 18.32
C ILE A 357 -15.91 -14.50 17.25
N ALA A 358 -15.11 -15.58 17.20
CA ALA A 358 -13.90 -15.67 16.39
C ALA A 358 -14.11 -15.35 14.90
N ASN A 359 -15.27 -15.72 14.33
CA ASN A 359 -15.61 -15.47 12.91
C ASN A 359 -15.73 -13.98 12.55
N ASN A 360 -15.77 -13.08 13.54
CA ASN A 360 -15.81 -11.63 13.31
C ASN A 360 -14.43 -11.00 13.09
N PHE A 361 -13.36 -11.76 13.29
CA PHE A 361 -11.98 -11.29 13.22
C PHE A 361 -11.17 -12.08 12.19
N VAL A 362 -10.06 -11.50 11.74
CA VAL A 362 -9.03 -12.24 11.00
C VAL A 362 -8.02 -12.77 12.01
N TRP A 363 -7.62 -14.03 11.91
CA TRP A 363 -6.64 -14.61 12.82
C TRP A 363 -5.32 -14.91 12.11
N PHE A 364 -4.22 -14.83 12.85
CA PHE A 364 -2.90 -15.25 12.40
C PHE A 364 -2.16 -15.99 13.53
N PRO A 365 -1.27 -16.95 13.20
CA PRO A 365 -0.55 -17.70 14.21
C PRO A 365 0.59 -16.85 14.79
N HIS A 366 0.76 -16.94 16.11
CA HIS A 366 1.80 -16.23 16.86
C HIS A 366 2.64 -17.19 17.73
N MET A 367 3.01 -18.34 17.16
CA MET A 367 3.67 -19.49 17.84
C MET A 367 2.81 -20.15 18.94
N TRP A 368 3.19 -21.33 19.42
CA TRP A 368 2.39 -22.07 20.42
C TRP A 368 2.51 -21.49 21.83
N ARG A 369 3.75 -21.33 22.32
CA ARG A 369 4.06 -20.78 23.65
C ARG A 369 4.76 -19.44 23.57
N HIS A 370 4.44 -18.62 22.56
CA HIS A 370 5.12 -17.34 22.33
C HIS A 370 6.66 -17.50 22.28
N ASN A 371 7.12 -18.58 21.63
CA ASN A 371 8.55 -18.90 21.53
C ASN A 371 9.26 -18.00 20.53
N HIS A 372 10.49 -17.59 20.81
CA HIS A 372 11.32 -16.93 19.81
C HIS A 372 11.85 -17.95 18.81
N ALA A 373 11.76 -17.62 17.52
CA ALA A 373 12.09 -18.58 16.47
C ALA A 373 13.55 -19.09 16.53
N HIS A 374 14.49 -18.21 16.91
CA HIS A 374 15.92 -18.52 16.94
C HIS A 374 16.35 -19.42 18.11
N GLU A 375 15.47 -19.65 19.10
CA GLU A 375 15.75 -20.54 20.24
C GLU A 375 15.44 -22.01 19.94
N LEU A 376 14.82 -22.30 18.79
CA LEU A 376 14.29 -23.61 18.44
C LEU A 376 14.95 -24.14 17.16
N ASN A 377 15.25 -25.44 17.13
CA ASN A 377 15.66 -26.10 15.90
C ASN A 377 14.47 -26.33 14.95
N VAL A 378 14.72 -26.65 13.68
CA VAL A 378 13.67 -26.86 12.65
C VAL A 378 12.58 -27.84 13.10
N THR A 379 12.97 -28.94 13.74
CA THR A 379 12.03 -29.99 14.19
C THR A 379 11.13 -29.45 15.29
N GLN A 380 11.71 -28.73 16.25
CA GLN A 380 10.97 -28.07 17.33
C GLN A 380 10.06 -26.96 16.79
N LEU A 381 10.55 -26.12 15.87
CA LEU A 381 9.76 -25.08 15.18
C LEU A 381 8.51 -25.66 14.54
N LYS A 382 8.67 -26.70 13.72
CA LYS A 382 7.54 -27.38 13.06
C LYS A 382 6.59 -28.01 14.08
N ALA A 383 7.12 -28.61 15.15
CA ALA A 383 6.29 -29.20 16.21
C ALA A 383 5.45 -28.15 16.93
N VAL A 384 6.04 -27.03 17.37
CA VAL A 384 5.27 -25.96 18.06
C VAL A 384 4.26 -25.31 17.12
N MET A 385 4.62 -25.06 15.85
CA MET A 385 3.66 -24.56 14.87
C MET A 385 2.50 -25.52 14.64
N THR A 386 2.77 -26.82 14.59
CA THR A 386 1.74 -27.86 14.42
C THR A 386 0.79 -27.90 15.61
N LEU A 387 1.29 -27.80 16.84
CA LEU A 387 0.45 -27.72 18.04
C LEU A 387 -0.51 -26.51 17.99
N ASN A 388 0.00 -25.34 17.60
CA ASN A 388 -0.82 -24.14 17.49
C ASN A 388 -1.86 -24.27 16.35
N LYS A 389 -1.51 -24.97 15.26
CA LYS A 389 -2.46 -25.28 14.17
C LYS A 389 -3.55 -26.25 14.60
N MET A 390 -3.20 -27.28 15.37
CA MET A 390 -4.18 -28.22 15.93
C MET A 390 -5.16 -27.51 16.88
N PHE A 391 -4.67 -26.58 17.70
CA PHE A 391 -5.52 -25.75 18.54
C PHE A 391 -6.51 -24.90 17.72
N ALA A 392 -6.04 -24.22 16.66
CA ALA A 392 -6.92 -23.45 15.79
C ALA A 392 -8.01 -24.34 15.15
N GLN A 393 -7.64 -25.55 14.73
CA GLN A 393 -8.59 -26.53 14.16
C GLN A 393 -9.61 -27.02 15.20
N SER A 394 -9.18 -27.32 16.43
CA SER A 394 -10.09 -27.80 17.48
C SER A 394 -11.13 -26.75 17.87
N TRP A 395 -10.74 -25.48 17.85
CA TRP A 395 -11.60 -24.34 18.19
C TRP A 395 -12.24 -23.66 16.98
N LYS A 396 -12.07 -24.23 15.78
CA LYS A 396 -12.63 -23.71 14.50
C LYS A 396 -12.23 -22.25 14.20
N ILE A 397 -11.01 -21.87 14.59
CA ILE A 397 -10.43 -20.56 14.26
C ILE A 397 -9.93 -20.60 12.81
N SER A 398 -10.48 -19.75 11.95
CA SER A 398 -10.04 -19.65 10.55
C SER A 398 -8.74 -18.87 10.44
N VAL A 399 -7.71 -19.51 9.88
CA VAL A 399 -6.37 -18.92 9.62
C VAL A 399 -6.10 -18.95 8.11
N ASP A 400 -7.02 -18.40 7.31
CA ASP A 400 -6.99 -18.34 5.85
C ASP A 400 -6.26 -17.09 5.30
N SER A 401 -5.66 -16.31 6.19
CA SER A 401 -5.02 -15.03 5.84
C SER A 401 -3.64 -15.17 5.20
N HIS A 402 -3.05 -16.38 5.22
CA HIS A 402 -1.66 -16.65 4.78
C HIS A 402 -0.64 -15.68 5.40
N TYR A 403 -0.97 -15.16 6.58
CA TYR A 403 -0.24 -14.14 7.32
C TYR A 403 0.17 -14.71 8.67
N ALA A 404 1.41 -14.43 9.09
CA ALA A 404 1.93 -14.82 10.39
C ALA A 404 2.94 -13.79 10.89
N ILE A 405 3.07 -13.71 12.21
CA ILE A 405 4.08 -12.88 12.87
C ILE A 405 4.76 -13.73 13.93
N SER A 406 6.09 -13.68 13.96
CA SER A 406 6.87 -14.33 15.02
C SER A 406 6.88 -13.43 16.26
N PRO A 407 6.77 -13.98 17.48
CA PRO A 407 6.95 -13.25 18.73
C PRO A 407 8.16 -12.30 18.70
N GLN A 408 7.95 -11.04 19.08
CA GLN A 408 8.96 -9.97 19.05
C GLN A 408 9.64 -9.77 17.68
N HIS A 409 9.00 -10.20 16.59
CA HIS A 409 9.59 -10.25 15.24
C HIS A 409 10.86 -11.12 15.13
N ALA A 410 11.13 -11.96 16.13
CA ALA A 410 12.34 -12.77 16.20
C ALA A 410 12.43 -13.73 15.01
N GLY A 411 13.51 -13.62 14.24
CA GLY A 411 13.76 -14.42 13.04
C GLY A 411 13.04 -13.93 11.78
N VAL A 412 12.14 -12.93 11.88
CA VAL A 412 11.59 -12.25 10.69
C VAL A 412 12.67 -11.35 10.10
N TYR A 413 13.30 -10.54 10.95
CA TYR A 413 14.52 -9.81 10.64
C TYR A 413 15.36 -9.59 11.91
N PRO A 414 16.69 -9.89 11.92
CA PRO A 414 17.43 -10.59 10.87
C PRO A 414 16.79 -11.94 10.50
N VAL A 415 16.88 -12.29 9.23
CA VAL A 415 16.17 -13.44 8.68
C VAL A 415 16.73 -14.74 9.28
N HIS A 416 15.84 -15.55 9.87
CA HIS A 416 16.11 -16.91 10.28
C HIS A 416 15.47 -17.87 9.26
N GLU A 417 16.29 -18.54 8.45
CA GLU A 417 15.82 -19.28 7.27
C GLU A 417 14.80 -20.38 7.60
N GLU A 418 15.04 -21.09 8.69
CA GLU A 418 14.25 -22.21 9.21
C GLU A 418 12.82 -21.77 9.57
N LEU A 419 12.64 -20.52 10.01
CA LEU A 419 11.33 -19.94 10.32
C LEU A 419 10.47 -19.86 9.04
N TYR A 420 11.04 -19.32 7.96
CA TYR A 420 10.33 -19.12 6.69
C TYR A 420 9.95 -20.45 6.05
N ASP A 421 10.84 -21.46 6.10
CA ASP A 421 10.52 -22.80 5.61
C ASP A 421 9.42 -23.45 6.44
N SER A 422 9.50 -23.35 7.78
CA SER A 422 8.48 -23.94 8.67
C SER A 422 7.12 -23.25 8.52
N TRP A 423 7.09 -21.93 8.33
CA TRP A 423 5.87 -21.16 8.06
C TRP A 423 5.21 -21.57 6.75
N ARG A 424 5.98 -21.73 5.67
CA ARG A 424 5.46 -22.21 4.39
C ARG A 424 4.92 -23.62 4.52
N ASP A 425 5.67 -24.52 5.15
CA ASP A 425 5.32 -25.95 5.22
C ASP A 425 4.09 -26.21 6.11
N ILE A 426 3.98 -25.52 7.25
CA ILE A 426 2.90 -25.78 8.23
C ILE A 426 1.68 -24.89 7.98
N TRP A 427 1.87 -23.62 7.64
CA TRP A 427 0.78 -22.63 7.60
C TRP A 427 0.50 -22.08 6.20
N ASP A 428 1.28 -22.43 5.17
CA ASP A 428 1.22 -21.82 3.82
C ASP A 428 1.30 -20.28 3.88
N ILE A 429 2.21 -19.75 4.70
CA ILE A 429 2.42 -18.31 4.82
C ILE A 429 3.03 -17.73 3.55
N ARG A 430 2.49 -16.58 3.13
CA ARG A 430 2.98 -15.80 1.99
C ARG A 430 3.31 -14.36 2.38
N VAL A 431 2.75 -13.88 3.48
CA VAL A 431 2.97 -12.52 3.96
C VAL A 431 3.32 -12.53 5.44
N THR A 432 4.23 -11.67 5.86
CA THR A 432 4.53 -11.37 7.27
C THR A 432 4.83 -9.87 7.39
N SER A 433 5.09 -9.38 8.60
CA SER A 433 5.47 -7.99 8.81
C SER A 433 6.54 -7.84 9.90
N THR A 434 7.33 -6.77 9.79
CA THR A 434 8.35 -6.43 10.79
C THR A 434 8.57 -4.94 10.88
N GLU A 435 8.88 -4.48 12.09
CA GLU A 435 9.32 -3.11 12.34
C GLU A 435 10.85 -2.93 12.31
N GLU A 436 11.59 -4.03 12.13
CA GLU A 436 13.05 -4.06 12.28
C GLU A 436 13.82 -3.75 10.99
N TYR A 437 13.18 -3.82 9.81
CA TYR A 437 13.87 -3.71 8.52
C TYR A 437 13.85 -2.29 7.90
N PRO A 438 15.00 -1.78 7.38
CA PRO A 438 16.35 -2.33 7.57
C PRO A 438 16.91 -2.08 8.97
N HIS A 439 16.34 -1.10 9.67
CA HIS A 439 16.60 -0.77 11.06
C HIS A 439 15.30 -0.35 11.74
N PHE A 440 15.20 -0.59 13.05
CA PHE A 440 14.08 -0.16 13.88
C PHE A 440 13.83 1.36 13.81
N ARG A 441 14.91 2.16 13.75
CA ARG A 441 14.88 3.62 13.63
C ARG A 441 15.82 4.12 12.52
N PRO A 442 15.47 5.22 11.83
CA PRO A 442 14.20 5.96 11.92
C PRO A 442 13.05 5.21 11.24
N SER A 443 11.82 5.37 11.73
CA SER A 443 10.63 4.71 11.18
C SER A 443 10.36 5.08 9.71
N SER A 444 10.68 6.31 9.30
CA SER A 444 10.58 6.77 7.91
C SER A 444 11.46 5.99 6.94
N ALA A 445 12.53 5.35 7.42
CA ALA A 445 13.44 4.55 6.60
C ALA A 445 12.97 3.09 6.41
N ARG A 446 11.96 2.64 7.16
CA ARG A 446 11.45 1.27 7.07
C ARG A 446 10.98 0.95 5.66
N ARG A 447 11.22 -0.29 5.24
CA ARG A 447 10.87 -0.84 3.91
C ARG A 447 10.38 -2.26 4.08
N GLY A 448 9.73 -2.79 3.04
CA GLY A 448 9.52 -4.23 2.97
C GLY A 448 10.54 -4.90 2.06
N PHE A 449 10.58 -6.21 2.11
CA PHE A 449 11.42 -7.05 1.27
C PHE A 449 10.72 -8.38 0.99
N ILE A 450 11.26 -9.18 0.07
CA ILE A 450 10.75 -10.52 -0.22
C ILE A 450 11.86 -11.51 0.06
N TYR A 451 11.57 -12.55 0.84
CA TYR A 451 12.50 -13.64 1.13
C TYR A 451 11.80 -14.99 1.00
N LYS A 452 12.41 -15.93 0.24
CA LYS A 452 11.82 -17.25 -0.07
C LYS A 452 10.34 -17.19 -0.53
N ASN A 453 10.00 -16.20 -1.36
CA ASN A 453 8.64 -15.94 -1.86
C ASN A 453 7.61 -15.61 -0.76
N ILE A 454 8.08 -15.13 0.39
CA ILE A 454 7.27 -14.54 1.46
C ILE A 454 7.54 -13.04 1.48
N SER A 455 6.46 -12.26 1.32
CA SER A 455 6.43 -10.81 1.36
C SER A 455 6.52 -10.33 2.81
N VAL A 456 7.56 -9.56 3.15
CA VAL A 456 7.74 -8.97 4.48
C VAL A 456 7.38 -7.49 4.41
N LEU A 457 6.25 -7.13 5.02
CA LEU A 457 5.70 -5.77 5.03
C LEU A 457 6.31 -4.92 6.15
N PRO A 458 6.57 -3.61 5.91
CA PRO A 458 6.97 -2.71 6.98
C PRO A 458 5.82 -2.50 7.97
N ARG A 459 6.09 -2.79 9.25
CA ARG A 459 5.16 -2.58 10.37
C ARG A 459 5.45 -1.27 11.09
N GLN A 460 4.41 -0.64 11.64
CA GLN A 460 4.44 0.67 12.28
C GLN A 460 4.10 0.56 13.77
N THR A 461 4.74 1.42 14.56
CA THR A 461 4.44 1.58 15.98
C THR A 461 3.31 2.60 16.15
N CYS A 462 2.41 2.39 17.12
CA CYS A 462 1.35 3.35 17.45
C CYS A 462 1.54 4.07 18.80
N GLY A 463 2.69 3.88 19.46
CA GLY A 463 2.97 4.45 20.78
C GLY A 463 2.37 3.66 21.95
N LEU A 464 1.72 2.53 21.69
CA LEU A 464 1.25 1.61 22.72
C LEU A 464 2.25 0.47 22.90
N TYR A 465 2.46 0.04 24.14
CA TYR A 465 3.39 -1.03 24.50
C TYR A 465 2.66 -2.11 25.32
N THR A 466 3.28 -3.27 25.52
CA THR A 466 2.69 -4.38 26.30
C THR A 466 2.33 -4.01 27.74
N HIS A 467 2.95 -2.98 28.31
CA HIS A 467 2.71 -2.49 29.67
C HIS A 467 1.74 -1.29 29.75
N THR A 468 1.23 -0.76 28.64
CA THR A 468 0.31 0.39 28.64
C THR A 468 -1.14 -0.07 28.75
N HIS A 469 -1.62 -0.23 29.98
CA HIS A 469 -2.96 -0.77 30.31
C HIS A 469 -3.92 0.31 30.81
N PHE A 470 -3.39 1.35 31.47
CA PHE A 470 -4.15 2.43 32.09
C PHE A 470 -3.68 3.81 31.62
N PHE A 471 -4.60 4.78 31.52
CA PHE A 471 -4.26 6.14 31.08
C PHE A 471 -3.25 6.82 32.01
N HIS A 472 -3.45 6.69 33.33
CA HIS A 472 -2.57 7.30 34.33
C HIS A 472 -1.16 6.69 34.34
N SER A 473 -1.00 5.48 33.79
CA SER A 473 0.27 4.74 33.71
C SER A 473 0.99 4.92 32.38
N TYR A 474 0.39 5.65 31.43
CA TYR A 474 0.98 5.85 30.12
C TYR A 474 2.29 6.66 30.24
N PRO A 475 3.38 6.27 29.55
CA PRO A 475 4.66 6.98 29.59
C PRO A 475 4.52 8.47 29.26
N ASP A 476 5.05 9.32 30.14
CA ASP A 476 4.96 10.79 30.07
C ASP A 476 3.52 11.36 30.14
N GLY A 477 2.56 10.54 30.59
CA GLY A 477 1.19 10.93 30.88
C GLY A 477 0.24 11.01 29.68
N LEU A 478 -1.04 11.24 29.95
CA LEU A 478 -2.11 11.29 28.95
C LEU A 478 -1.85 12.32 27.84
N SER A 479 -1.25 13.47 28.17
CA SER A 479 -0.92 14.50 27.19
C SER A 479 0.03 14.00 26.11
N ASN A 480 0.98 13.12 26.47
CA ASN A 480 1.89 12.52 25.50
C ASN A 480 1.17 11.57 24.53
N LEU A 481 0.24 10.76 25.04
CA LEU A 481 -0.64 9.92 24.21
C LEU A 481 -1.48 10.77 23.25
N LEU A 482 -2.10 11.85 23.75
CA LEU A 482 -2.90 12.77 22.94
C LEU A 482 -2.04 13.46 21.88
N ASN A 483 -0.86 13.95 22.22
CA ASN A 483 0.07 14.58 21.29
C ASN A 483 0.53 13.64 20.17
N ASN A 484 0.68 12.33 20.46
CA ASN A 484 0.98 11.32 19.46
C ASN A 484 -0.20 11.10 18.48
N ILE A 485 -1.44 11.14 18.99
CA ILE A 485 -2.68 10.92 18.23
C ILE A 485 -3.07 12.16 17.40
N GLU A 486 -3.06 13.34 18.00
CA GLU A 486 -3.62 14.58 17.46
C GLU A 486 -2.52 15.41 16.79
N GLY A 487 -2.18 15.05 15.55
CA GLY A 487 -1.11 15.73 14.82
C GLY A 487 0.31 15.23 15.16
N GLY A 488 0.43 14.14 15.92
CA GLY A 488 1.70 13.50 16.25
C GLY A 488 2.13 12.40 15.29
N ASP A 489 3.02 11.53 15.78
CA ASP A 489 3.67 10.50 14.96
C ASP A 489 2.68 9.45 14.45
N LEU A 490 1.69 9.03 15.23
CA LEU A 490 0.65 8.11 14.77
C LEU A 490 -0.14 8.70 13.59
N PHE A 491 -0.58 9.96 13.73
CA PHE A 491 -1.29 10.66 12.66
C PHE A 491 -0.42 10.81 11.40
N PHE A 492 0.83 11.28 11.55
CA PHE A 492 1.73 11.48 10.41
C PHE A 492 2.14 10.18 9.73
N THR A 493 2.23 9.09 10.48
CA THR A 493 2.46 7.75 9.93
C THR A 493 1.33 7.36 8.98
N ILE A 494 0.07 7.60 9.36
CA ILE A 494 -1.09 7.36 8.48
C ILE A 494 -1.12 8.35 7.32
N LEU A 495 -0.78 9.63 7.54
CA LEU A 495 -0.79 10.65 6.50
C LEU A 495 0.18 10.31 5.35
N THR A 496 1.38 9.84 5.69
CA THR A 496 2.50 9.70 4.75
C THR A 496 2.63 8.32 4.11
N ASN A 497 2.11 7.26 4.74
CA ASN A 497 2.21 5.90 4.21
C ASN A 497 0.90 5.49 3.52
N PRO A 498 0.93 5.03 2.25
CA PRO A 498 -0.26 4.50 1.58
C PRO A 498 -0.88 3.31 2.32
N PHE A 499 -0.07 2.57 3.06
CA PHE A 499 -0.52 1.50 3.93
C PHE A 499 0.24 1.48 5.26
N SER A 500 -0.46 1.09 6.33
CA SER A 500 0.09 0.96 7.68
C SER A 500 -0.47 -0.28 8.36
N ILE A 501 0.42 -1.13 8.87
CA ILE A 501 0.16 -2.25 9.77
C ILE A 501 0.63 -1.85 11.17
N PHE A 502 -0.30 -1.59 12.08
CA PHE A 502 0.04 -1.20 13.44
C PHE A 502 0.13 -2.41 14.36
N MET A 503 1.20 -2.44 15.16
CA MET A 503 1.37 -3.40 16.25
C MET A 503 0.69 -2.93 17.53
N THR A 504 -0.24 -3.73 18.04
CA THR A 504 -0.76 -3.67 19.41
C THR A 504 -0.75 -5.06 20.04
N HIS A 505 -1.08 -5.14 21.33
CA HIS A 505 -1.11 -6.40 22.08
C HIS A 505 -2.44 -6.50 22.84
N GLN A 506 -2.83 -7.72 23.21
CA GLN A 506 -4.05 -7.99 23.99
C GLN A 506 -4.23 -7.04 25.18
N GLN A 507 -3.16 -6.73 25.89
CA GLN A 507 -3.17 -5.88 27.09
C GLN A 507 -3.61 -4.44 26.77
N ASN A 508 -3.43 -3.95 25.55
CA ASN A 508 -3.89 -2.63 25.12
C ASN A 508 -5.42 -2.55 25.01
N TYR A 509 -6.10 -3.68 24.99
CA TYR A 509 -7.56 -3.80 24.90
C TYR A 509 -8.20 -4.28 26.21
N ALA A 510 -7.38 -4.58 27.23
CA ALA A 510 -7.84 -4.80 28.59
C ALA A 510 -7.95 -3.46 29.36
N HIS A 511 -8.56 -3.49 30.55
CA HIS A 511 -8.62 -2.36 31.48
C HIS A 511 -9.18 -1.07 30.84
N ASP A 512 -8.38 -0.02 30.68
CA ASP A 512 -8.83 1.27 30.11
C ASP A 512 -8.96 1.24 28.57
N ARG A 513 -8.59 0.13 27.92
CA ARG A 513 -8.77 -0.09 26.47
C ARG A 513 -8.08 0.98 25.62
N LEU A 514 -6.83 1.31 25.96
CA LEU A 514 -6.03 2.34 25.27
C LEU A 514 -5.96 2.12 23.75
N GLY A 515 -5.92 0.87 23.28
CA GLY A 515 -5.96 0.52 21.86
C GLY A 515 -7.21 1.05 21.16
N ILE A 516 -8.39 0.80 21.75
CA ILE A 516 -9.67 1.29 21.24
C ILE A 516 -9.69 2.82 21.22
N PHE A 517 -9.31 3.44 22.35
CA PHE A 517 -9.27 4.90 22.47
C PHE A 517 -8.37 5.53 21.41
N THR A 518 -7.15 5.00 21.24
CA THR A 518 -6.14 5.53 20.32
C THR A 518 -6.61 5.53 18.88
N PHE A 519 -7.11 4.40 18.38
CA PHE A 519 -7.48 4.28 16.98
C PHE A 519 -8.82 4.95 16.64
N GLU A 520 -9.82 4.91 17.52
CA GLU A 520 -11.05 5.66 17.28
C GLU A 520 -10.79 7.17 17.29
N ARG A 521 -9.89 7.65 18.16
CA ARG A 521 -9.54 9.06 18.25
C ARG A 521 -8.75 9.54 17.03
N VAL A 522 -7.72 8.80 16.58
CA VAL A 522 -6.94 9.20 15.39
C VAL A 522 -7.80 9.22 14.12
N VAL A 523 -8.73 8.27 13.98
CA VAL A 523 -9.65 8.22 12.83
C VAL A 523 -10.57 9.45 12.81
N ASN A 524 -11.11 9.83 13.97
CA ASN A 524 -11.92 11.05 14.07
C ASN A 524 -11.10 12.31 13.79
N PHE A 525 -9.86 12.38 14.26
CA PHE A 525 -8.93 13.46 13.97
C PHE A 525 -8.63 13.57 12.45
N ILE A 526 -8.30 12.46 11.80
CA ILE A 526 -8.06 12.38 10.35
C ILE A 526 -9.28 12.88 9.57
N LYS A 527 -10.48 12.40 9.90
CA LYS A 527 -11.72 12.82 9.23
C LYS A 527 -11.98 14.33 9.36
N CYS A 528 -11.53 14.92 10.45
CA CYS A 528 -11.70 16.32 10.74
C CYS A 528 -10.82 17.20 9.85
N TRP A 529 -9.53 16.88 9.82
CA TRP A 529 -8.50 17.76 9.26
C TRP A 529 -8.04 17.39 7.86
N THR A 530 -8.47 16.23 7.34
CA THR A 530 -7.99 15.73 6.05
C THR A 530 -9.10 15.17 5.16
N ASN A 531 -8.82 15.12 3.86
CA ASN A 531 -9.64 14.48 2.83
C ASN A 531 -9.30 12.99 2.61
N LEU A 532 -8.52 12.40 3.53
CA LEU A 532 -8.10 11.01 3.43
C LEU A 532 -9.29 10.05 3.46
N ARG A 533 -9.18 8.99 2.66
CA ARG A 533 -10.14 7.89 2.58
C ARG A 533 -9.48 6.65 3.17
N LEU A 534 -10.07 6.12 4.23
CA LEU A 534 -9.48 5.01 4.97
C LEU A 534 -10.12 3.68 4.54
N PHE A 535 -9.28 2.69 4.30
CA PHE A 535 -9.66 1.35 3.85
C PHE A 535 -8.96 0.30 4.71
N TRP A 536 -9.55 -0.88 4.76
CA TRP A 536 -8.89 -2.09 5.24
C TRP A 536 -8.87 -3.11 4.11
N ALA A 537 -7.79 -3.89 4.03
CA ALA A 537 -7.69 -5.02 3.14
C ALA A 537 -7.01 -6.19 3.86
N LYS A 538 -7.32 -7.42 3.42
CA LYS A 538 -6.65 -8.61 3.96
C LYS A 538 -5.13 -8.51 3.74
N PRO A 539 -4.29 -9.02 4.66
CA PRO A 539 -2.83 -8.95 4.56
C PRO A 539 -2.25 -9.38 3.21
N MET A 540 -2.80 -10.42 2.58
CA MET A 540 -2.37 -10.87 1.25
C MET A 540 -2.46 -9.79 0.17
N TYR A 541 -3.50 -8.95 0.18
CA TYR A 541 -3.64 -7.90 -0.82
C TYR A 541 -2.65 -6.76 -0.58
N MET A 542 -2.15 -6.63 0.65
CA MET A 542 -1.21 -5.59 1.03
C MET A 542 0.18 -5.80 0.40
N GLU A 543 0.53 -7.04 -0.01
CA GLU A 543 1.79 -7.31 -0.69
C GLU A 543 1.93 -6.59 -2.03
N GLN A 544 0.81 -6.26 -2.67
CA GLN A 544 0.80 -5.50 -3.94
C GLN A 544 1.42 -4.10 -3.77
N PHE A 545 1.46 -3.56 -2.54
CA PHE A 545 2.08 -2.28 -2.25
C PHE A 545 3.62 -2.38 -2.09
N LEU A 546 4.18 -3.56 -1.79
CA LEU A 546 5.64 -3.75 -1.83
C LEU A 546 6.19 -3.50 -3.22
N ASN A 547 5.52 -4.04 -4.23
CA ASN A 547 5.92 -3.86 -5.62
C ASN A 547 5.80 -2.42 -6.12
N LYS A 548 5.07 -1.55 -5.40
CA LYS A 548 4.96 -0.10 -5.68
C LYS A 548 6.00 0.76 -4.97
N THR A 549 6.73 0.22 -3.99
CA THR A 549 7.72 0.96 -3.16
C THR A 549 9.18 0.75 -3.59
N SER A 550 9.42 0.01 -4.68
CA SER A 550 10.73 -0.08 -5.37
C SER A 550 10.66 0.73 -6.67
N PRO A 551 10.95 2.05 -6.67
CA PRO A 551 10.42 2.94 -7.69
C PRO A 551 11.27 3.09 -8.95
N GLU A 552 12.43 2.45 -9.10
CA GLU A 552 13.30 2.89 -10.19
C GLU A 552 13.10 2.15 -11.52
N HIS A 553 12.70 0.87 -11.58
CA HIS A 553 12.65 0.17 -12.88
C HIS A 553 11.64 -0.98 -13.05
N THR A 554 10.67 -1.17 -12.13
CA THR A 554 9.79 -2.36 -12.20
C THR A 554 8.47 -2.05 -12.91
N VAL A 555 8.26 -2.66 -14.08
CA VAL A 555 6.95 -2.71 -14.74
C VAL A 555 6.29 -4.05 -14.45
N VAL A 556 5.12 -3.99 -13.83
CA VAL A 556 4.30 -5.17 -13.52
C VAL A 556 3.39 -5.44 -14.72
N PHE A 557 3.39 -6.69 -15.19
CA PHE A 557 2.46 -7.15 -16.21
C PHE A 557 1.85 -8.50 -15.82
N GLU A 558 0.66 -8.76 -16.33
CA GLU A 558 -0.08 -10.01 -16.17
C GLU A 558 -0.48 -10.51 -17.56
N LYS A 559 -0.71 -11.82 -17.70
CA LYS A 559 -1.12 -12.41 -18.98
C LYS A 559 -2.27 -13.39 -18.79
N SER A 560 -3.42 -13.04 -19.36
CA SER A 560 -4.59 -13.92 -19.49
C SER A 560 -5.15 -13.84 -20.90
N ALA A 561 -4.99 -14.94 -21.66
CA ALA A 561 -5.45 -14.98 -23.06
C ALA A 561 -6.98 -14.93 -23.20
N THR A 562 -7.71 -15.25 -22.13
CA THR A 562 -9.17 -15.25 -22.06
C THR A 562 -9.77 -13.86 -21.88
N TYR A 563 -8.96 -12.84 -21.64
CA TYR A 563 -9.46 -11.46 -21.58
C TYR A 563 -9.92 -10.98 -22.95
N PHE A 564 -9.15 -11.31 -23.99
CA PHE A 564 -9.36 -10.75 -25.32
C PHE A 564 -10.78 -11.00 -25.84
N ASP A 565 -11.30 -12.22 -25.69
CA ASP A 565 -12.62 -12.63 -26.18
C ASP A 565 -13.76 -12.49 -25.16
N ASN A 566 -13.46 -12.16 -23.91
CA ASN A 566 -14.46 -11.97 -22.86
C ASN A 566 -15.15 -10.58 -23.00
N PRO A 567 -16.50 -10.51 -23.06
CA PRO A 567 -17.23 -9.25 -23.22
C PRO A 567 -17.08 -8.27 -22.06
N GLU A 568 -16.92 -8.76 -20.83
CA GLU A 568 -16.87 -7.90 -19.64
C GLU A 568 -15.43 -7.47 -19.29
N ALA A 569 -14.42 -8.20 -19.77
CA ALA A 569 -13.04 -7.96 -19.42
C ALA A 569 -12.55 -6.52 -19.68
N PRO A 570 -12.86 -5.85 -20.81
CA PRO A 570 -12.45 -4.46 -21.03
C PRO A 570 -12.99 -3.51 -19.95
N ARG A 571 -14.27 -3.63 -19.60
CA ARG A 571 -14.92 -2.77 -18.60
C ARG A 571 -14.45 -3.07 -17.19
N THR A 572 -14.32 -4.36 -16.84
CA THR A 572 -13.79 -4.77 -15.52
C THR A 572 -12.35 -4.31 -15.34
N ALA A 573 -11.49 -4.45 -16.36
CA ALA A 573 -10.12 -3.96 -16.32
C ALA A 573 -10.09 -2.43 -16.15
N ALA A 574 -10.94 -1.69 -16.86
CA ALA A 574 -11.02 -0.24 -16.75
C ALA A 574 -11.55 0.23 -15.39
N ALA A 575 -12.45 -0.54 -14.76
CA ALA A 575 -12.97 -0.26 -13.42
C ALA A 575 -11.96 -0.57 -12.31
N LEU A 576 -11.20 -1.66 -12.43
CA LEU A 576 -10.19 -2.09 -11.46
C LEU A 576 -8.92 -1.23 -11.51
N LEU A 577 -8.54 -0.81 -12.72
CA LEU A 577 -7.36 0.01 -13.00
C LEU A 577 -7.82 1.34 -13.61
N PRO A 578 -8.51 2.22 -12.85
CA PRO A 578 -9.14 3.42 -13.41
C PRO A 578 -8.11 4.36 -14.02
N CYS A 579 -8.11 4.38 -15.35
CA CYS A 579 -7.26 5.20 -16.22
C CYS A 579 -7.57 6.70 -16.13
N ARG A 580 -8.52 7.13 -15.30
CA ARG A 580 -8.91 8.54 -15.17
C ARG A 580 -8.26 9.27 -13.99
N ILE A 581 -7.71 8.57 -13.00
CA ILE A 581 -7.18 9.21 -11.77
C ILE A 581 -5.74 8.76 -11.47
N CYS A 582 -5.31 7.60 -11.96
CA CYS A 582 -3.93 7.13 -11.83
C CYS A 582 -3.18 7.34 -13.16
N ARG A 583 -2.08 8.11 -13.14
CA ARG A 583 -1.02 8.09 -14.17
C ARG A 583 -0.25 6.75 -14.18
N LEU A 584 -0.97 5.62 -14.09
CA LEU A 584 -0.47 4.30 -14.43
C LEU A 584 -0.88 4.08 -15.88
N GLN A 585 0.08 4.21 -16.80
CA GLN A 585 -0.16 3.94 -18.21
C GLN A 585 -0.34 2.44 -18.37
N MET A 586 -1.60 1.98 -18.33
CA MET A 586 -1.94 0.59 -18.61
C MET A 586 -1.80 0.38 -20.12
N PHE A 587 -1.07 -0.65 -20.52
CA PHE A 587 -0.92 -1.04 -21.91
C PHE A 587 -1.55 -2.42 -22.13
N ILE A 588 -2.31 -2.56 -23.20
CA ILE A 588 -2.94 -3.80 -23.62
C ILE A 588 -2.10 -4.38 -24.76
N LEU A 589 -1.51 -5.54 -24.50
CA LEU A 589 -0.70 -6.25 -25.48
C LEU A 589 -1.53 -7.36 -26.13
N VAL A 590 -1.72 -7.27 -27.44
CA VAL A 590 -2.48 -8.25 -28.23
C VAL A 590 -1.55 -8.91 -29.23
N ILE A 591 -1.34 -10.23 -29.10
CA ILE A 591 -0.52 -11.00 -30.04
C ILE A 591 -1.45 -11.73 -31.01
N LEU A 592 -1.34 -11.44 -32.30
CA LEU A 592 -2.18 -12.02 -33.35
C LEU A 592 -1.40 -13.03 -34.19
N LEU A 593 -2.00 -14.21 -34.41
CA LEU A 593 -1.51 -15.26 -35.29
C LEU A 593 -2.60 -15.55 -36.33
N ASP A 594 -2.28 -16.22 -37.44
CA ASP A 594 -3.29 -16.72 -38.37
C ASP A 594 -4.43 -17.45 -37.61
N PRO A 595 -5.70 -17.02 -37.77
CA PRO A 595 -6.81 -17.54 -36.99
C PRO A 595 -7.10 -19.02 -37.28
N ALA A 596 -6.77 -19.53 -38.47
CA ALA A 596 -6.87 -20.95 -38.79
C ALA A 596 -5.85 -21.76 -37.97
N ILE A 597 -4.59 -21.29 -37.92
CA ILE A 597 -3.54 -21.91 -37.11
C ILE A 597 -3.90 -21.85 -35.62
N ARG A 598 -4.39 -20.70 -35.15
CA ARG A 598 -4.88 -20.52 -33.77
C ARG A 598 -5.98 -21.53 -33.44
N ALA A 599 -7.00 -21.65 -34.29
CA ALA A 599 -8.12 -22.56 -34.08
C ALA A 599 -7.66 -24.03 -34.01
N TYR A 600 -6.78 -24.44 -34.92
CA TYR A 600 -6.22 -25.80 -34.90
C TYR A 600 -5.33 -26.05 -33.68
N SER A 601 -4.51 -25.06 -33.28
CA SER A 601 -3.72 -25.16 -32.06
C SER A 601 -4.59 -25.27 -30.81
N TRP A 602 -5.76 -24.63 -30.77
CA TRP A 602 -6.71 -24.77 -29.66
C TRP A 602 -7.34 -26.16 -29.64
N TYR A 603 -7.77 -26.69 -30.78
CA TYR A 603 -8.28 -28.05 -30.90
C TYR A 603 -7.26 -29.09 -30.41
N GLN A 604 -6.01 -28.99 -30.86
CA GLN A 604 -4.93 -29.88 -30.40
C GLN A 604 -4.61 -29.71 -28.91
N HIS A 605 -4.77 -28.48 -28.38
CA HIS A 605 -4.66 -28.24 -26.94
C HIS A 605 -5.75 -28.99 -26.16
N MET A 606 -6.99 -29.01 -26.64
CA MET A 606 -8.10 -29.75 -26.00
C MET A 606 -7.88 -31.26 -26.06
N ARG A 607 -7.42 -31.80 -27.19
CA ARG A 607 -7.03 -33.22 -27.30
C ARG A 607 -5.96 -33.61 -26.29
N ALA A 608 -4.93 -32.76 -26.13
CA ALA A 608 -3.87 -33.00 -25.14
C ALA A 608 -4.33 -32.94 -23.68
N HIS A 609 -5.54 -32.41 -23.41
CA HIS A 609 -6.17 -32.41 -22.08
C HIS A 609 -7.29 -33.47 -21.97
N ASN A 610 -7.31 -34.44 -22.89
CA ASN A 610 -8.30 -35.52 -22.92
C ASN A 610 -9.76 -35.02 -22.96
N ASP A 611 -10.02 -33.91 -23.66
CA ASP A 611 -11.38 -33.45 -23.91
C ASP A 611 -12.14 -34.46 -24.78
N SER A 612 -13.27 -34.96 -24.27
CA SER A 612 -14.02 -36.06 -24.90
C SER A 612 -14.57 -35.69 -26.28
N ALA A 613 -14.94 -34.43 -26.50
CA ALA A 613 -15.42 -33.94 -27.79
C ALA A 613 -14.28 -33.78 -28.81
N ALA A 614 -13.11 -33.34 -28.37
CA ALA A 614 -11.94 -33.19 -29.23
C ALA A 614 -11.30 -34.53 -29.61
N LEU A 615 -11.45 -35.55 -28.75
CA LEU A 615 -10.99 -36.92 -29.01
C LEU A 615 -11.96 -37.71 -29.91
N SER A 616 -13.26 -37.42 -29.87
CA SER A 616 -14.27 -38.18 -30.61
C SER A 616 -14.40 -37.79 -32.07
N LEU A 617 -14.21 -36.51 -32.41
CA LEU A 617 -14.36 -35.99 -33.78
C LEU A 617 -13.11 -35.23 -34.24
N SER A 618 -12.87 -35.27 -35.54
CA SER A 618 -11.88 -34.42 -36.21
C SER A 618 -12.31 -32.95 -36.19
N LEU A 619 -11.36 -32.02 -36.34
CA LEU A 619 -11.71 -30.60 -36.37
C LEU A 619 -12.65 -30.25 -37.52
N ILE A 620 -12.53 -30.89 -38.69
CA ILE A 620 -13.41 -30.60 -39.83
C ILE A 620 -14.86 -30.99 -39.54
N GLU A 621 -15.08 -32.11 -38.84
CA GLU A 621 -16.40 -32.55 -38.39
C GLU A 621 -16.95 -31.58 -37.33
N ILE A 622 -16.11 -31.18 -36.37
CA ILE A 622 -16.49 -30.18 -35.35
C ILE A 622 -16.91 -28.85 -35.97
N LEU A 623 -16.28 -28.42 -37.06
CA LEU A 623 -16.65 -27.19 -37.76
C LEU A 623 -18.02 -27.29 -38.46
N ASN A 624 -18.45 -28.50 -38.81
CA ASN A 624 -19.73 -28.81 -39.47
C ASN A 624 -20.90 -29.07 -38.51
N VAL A 625 -20.64 -29.07 -37.20
CA VAL A 625 -21.65 -29.23 -36.14
C VAL A 625 -22.76 -28.18 -36.28
N ARG A 626 -24.00 -28.66 -36.31
CA ARG A 626 -25.25 -27.89 -36.44
C ARG A 626 -25.76 -27.41 -35.08
N SER A 627 -26.74 -26.51 -35.09
CA SER A 627 -27.38 -25.99 -33.89
C SER A 627 -28.09 -27.08 -33.06
N SER A 628 -28.50 -28.18 -33.69
CA SER A 628 -29.19 -29.34 -33.08
C SER A 628 -28.26 -30.31 -32.34
N ASP A 629 -26.95 -30.23 -32.54
CA ASP A 629 -26.01 -31.23 -32.02
C ASP A 629 -25.71 -31.07 -30.52
N ALA A 630 -25.03 -32.07 -29.94
CA ALA A 630 -24.70 -32.11 -28.51
C ALA A 630 -23.96 -30.85 -28.04
N LEU A 631 -24.35 -30.34 -26.87
CA LEU A 631 -23.81 -29.10 -26.30
C LEU A 631 -22.26 -29.07 -26.20
N PRO A 632 -21.55 -30.15 -25.82
CA PRO A 632 -20.09 -30.14 -25.77
C PRO A 632 -19.44 -29.87 -27.14
N LEU A 633 -19.98 -30.45 -28.21
CA LEU A 633 -19.50 -30.25 -29.59
C LEU A 633 -19.68 -28.80 -30.04
N ARG A 634 -20.86 -28.22 -29.76
CA ARG A 634 -21.16 -26.81 -30.04
C ARG A 634 -20.22 -25.86 -29.28
N LYS A 635 -19.98 -26.12 -28.00
CA LYS A 635 -19.04 -25.34 -27.17
C LYS A 635 -17.61 -25.42 -27.71
N LEU A 636 -17.15 -26.61 -28.10
CA LEU A 636 -15.81 -26.80 -28.66
C LEU A 636 -15.65 -26.07 -29.99
N ARG A 637 -16.62 -26.18 -30.90
CA ARG A 637 -16.67 -25.41 -32.17
C ARG A 637 -16.59 -23.91 -31.90
N GLN A 638 -17.41 -23.41 -30.98
CA GLN A 638 -17.44 -21.99 -30.62
C GLN A 638 -16.08 -21.51 -30.07
N ARG A 639 -15.42 -22.28 -29.20
CA ARG A 639 -14.10 -21.92 -28.63
C ARG A 639 -12.97 -21.99 -29.66
N CYS A 640 -13.09 -22.85 -30.67
CA CYS A 640 -12.15 -22.86 -31.80
C CYS A 640 -12.31 -21.60 -32.66
N VAL A 641 -13.54 -21.24 -33.03
CA VAL A 641 -13.82 -20.17 -34.00
C VAL A 641 -13.88 -18.77 -33.37
N SER A 642 -14.72 -18.57 -32.36
CA SER A 642 -15.08 -17.24 -31.83
C SER A 642 -13.87 -16.36 -31.45
N PRO A 643 -12.82 -16.86 -30.76
CA PRO A 643 -11.71 -16.00 -30.38
C PRO A 643 -10.74 -15.68 -31.54
N GLY A 644 -10.94 -16.26 -32.73
CA GLY A 644 -10.24 -15.91 -33.96
C GLY A 644 -10.85 -14.73 -34.72
N ARG A 645 -12.01 -14.23 -34.27
CA ARG A 645 -12.72 -13.07 -34.86
C ARG A 645 -12.09 -11.77 -34.36
N TYR A 646 -10.85 -11.51 -34.75
CA TYR A 646 -10.00 -10.49 -34.11
C TYR A 646 -10.56 -9.08 -34.19
N ALA A 647 -11.13 -8.67 -35.34
CA ALA A 647 -11.69 -7.33 -35.51
C ALA A 647 -12.80 -7.04 -34.48
N HIS A 648 -13.73 -7.98 -34.32
CA HIS A 648 -14.85 -7.86 -33.38
C HIS A 648 -14.40 -7.67 -31.93
N HIS A 649 -13.36 -8.40 -31.50
CA HIS A 649 -12.85 -8.26 -30.14
C HIS A 649 -12.03 -6.99 -29.98
N LEU A 650 -11.18 -6.63 -30.96
CA LEU A 650 -10.41 -5.38 -30.92
C LEU A 650 -11.31 -4.15 -30.85
N ASP A 651 -12.41 -4.10 -31.62
CA ASP A 651 -13.38 -3.01 -31.54
C ASP A 651 -13.92 -2.84 -30.12
N ARG A 652 -14.27 -3.93 -29.43
CA ARG A 652 -14.74 -3.89 -28.03
C ARG A 652 -13.70 -3.34 -27.06
N TRP A 653 -12.42 -3.65 -27.28
CA TRP A 653 -11.34 -3.09 -26.46
C TRP A 653 -11.11 -1.62 -26.77
N LEU A 654 -11.24 -1.21 -28.04
CA LEU A 654 -11.13 0.18 -28.50
C LEU A 654 -12.30 1.06 -28.02
N ASP A 655 -13.48 0.48 -27.76
CA ASP A 655 -14.61 1.20 -27.14
C ASP A 655 -14.30 1.68 -25.71
N VAL A 656 -13.36 1.03 -25.03
CA VAL A 656 -13.00 1.30 -23.63
C VAL A 656 -11.64 1.96 -23.50
N TYR A 657 -10.68 1.59 -24.35
CA TYR A 657 -9.30 2.06 -24.30
C TYR A 657 -8.89 2.80 -25.57
N PRO A 658 -8.19 3.95 -25.46
CA PRO A 658 -7.63 4.63 -26.61
C PRO A 658 -6.58 3.77 -27.31
N LEU A 659 -6.45 3.97 -28.63
CA LEU A 659 -5.49 3.26 -29.48
C LEU A 659 -4.05 3.33 -28.96
N SER A 660 -3.64 4.47 -28.37
CA SER A 660 -2.29 4.66 -27.81
C SER A 660 -1.95 3.71 -26.65
N GLN A 661 -2.94 3.02 -26.08
CA GLN A 661 -2.74 2.01 -25.05
C GLN A 661 -2.77 0.59 -25.58
N ILE A 662 -3.13 0.36 -26.84
CA ILE A 662 -3.25 -0.99 -27.43
C ILE A 662 -2.09 -1.22 -28.39
N HIS A 663 -1.28 -2.24 -28.09
CA HIS A 663 -0.15 -2.66 -28.92
C HIS A 663 -0.43 -4.02 -29.53
N VAL A 664 -0.53 -4.05 -30.86
CA VAL A 664 -0.72 -5.27 -31.65
C VAL A 664 0.64 -5.82 -32.08
N ILE A 665 0.89 -7.09 -31.77
CA ILE A 665 2.13 -7.81 -32.06
C ILE A 665 1.84 -8.94 -33.05
N ASP A 666 2.65 -9.03 -34.11
CA ASP A 666 2.62 -10.17 -35.02
C ASP A 666 3.24 -11.41 -34.34
N GLY A 667 2.43 -12.45 -34.18
CA GLY A 667 2.81 -13.70 -33.57
C GLY A 667 3.83 -14.51 -34.37
N ASP A 668 3.86 -14.40 -35.70
CA ASP A 668 4.87 -15.06 -36.52
C ASP A 668 6.23 -14.36 -36.37
N THR A 669 6.25 -13.02 -36.40
CA THR A 669 7.46 -12.25 -36.14
C THR A 669 7.99 -12.50 -34.73
N LEU A 670 7.11 -12.57 -33.71
CA LEU A 670 7.51 -12.92 -32.35
C LEU A 670 8.12 -14.33 -32.27
N ARG A 671 7.64 -15.26 -33.10
CA ARG A 671 8.14 -16.64 -33.14
C ARG A 671 9.52 -16.74 -33.79
N TYR A 672 9.73 -16.07 -34.92
CA TYR A 672 10.95 -16.21 -35.74
C TYR A 672 12.01 -15.13 -35.43
N ASN A 673 11.61 -13.97 -34.95
CA ASN A 673 12.49 -12.86 -34.57
C ASN A 673 12.01 -12.16 -33.29
N PRO A 674 11.98 -12.86 -32.13
CA PRO A 674 11.50 -12.30 -30.87
C PRO A 674 12.31 -11.10 -30.39
N VAL A 675 13.60 -11.05 -30.73
CA VAL A 675 14.51 -9.97 -30.31
C VAL A 675 14.06 -8.63 -30.88
N ALA A 676 13.79 -8.56 -32.19
CA ALA A 676 13.32 -7.34 -32.82
C ALA A 676 11.96 -6.87 -32.25
N VAL A 677 11.04 -7.81 -32.05
CA VAL A 677 9.71 -7.52 -31.47
C VAL A 677 9.83 -6.98 -30.04
N LEU A 678 10.64 -7.62 -29.19
CA LEU A 678 10.83 -7.18 -27.81
C LEU A 678 11.55 -5.84 -27.72
N LYS A 679 12.55 -5.58 -28.56
CA LYS A 679 13.20 -4.26 -28.65
C LYS A 679 12.20 -3.18 -29.03
N SER A 680 11.44 -3.39 -30.10
CA SER A 680 10.41 -2.43 -30.53
C SER A 680 9.38 -2.20 -29.43
N LEU A 681 8.93 -3.26 -28.75
CA LEU A 681 7.97 -3.16 -27.67
C LEU A 681 8.51 -2.34 -26.49
N THR A 682 9.72 -2.64 -26.03
CA THR A 682 10.39 -1.93 -24.93
C THR A 682 10.56 -0.45 -25.25
N THR A 683 10.89 -0.10 -26.50
CA THR A 683 10.94 1.30 -26.95
C THR A 683 9.56 1.95 -26.93
N SER A 684 8.53 1.31 -27.48
CA SER A 684 7.16 1.85 -27.51
C SER A 684 6.56 2.04 -26.11
N LEU A 685 6.92 1.17 -25.17
CA LEU A 685 6.52 1.25 -23.77
C LEU A 685 7.42 2.19 -22.93
N HIS A 686 8.38 2.87 -23.54
CA HIS A 686 9.34 3.78 -22.88
C HIS A 686 10.13 3.11 -21.74
N LEU A 687 10.47 1.83 -21.91
CA LEU A 687 11.23 1.04 -20.95
C LEU A 687 12.74 1.14 -21.20
N PRO A 688 13.60 0.92 -20.19
CA PRO A 688 15.04 0.88 -20.36
C PRO A 688 15.46 -0.15 -21.41
N ALA A 689 16.49 0.18 -22.20
CA ALA A 689 17.05 -0.76 -23.18
C ALA A 689 17.52 -2.04 -22.48
N PHE A 690 17.25 -3.19 -23.11
CA PHE A 690 17.61 -4.51 -22.60
C PHE A 690 18.28 -5.34 -23.69
N ALA A 691 19.33 -6.08 -23.32
CA ALA A 691 20.14 -6.89 -24.24
C ALA A 691 19.47 -8.24 -24.56
N TYR A 692 18.35 -8.21 -25.29
CA TYR A 692 17.60 -9.42 -25.65
C TYR A 692 18.42 -10.42 -26.49
N GLU A 693 19.35 -9.93 -27.32
CA GLU A 693 20.27 -10.75 -28.12
C GLU A 693 21.16 -11.66 -27.26
N GLU A 694 21.58 -11.16 -26.11
CA GLU A 694 22.45 -11.90 -25.19
C GLU A 694 21.65 -12.95 -24.41
N MET A 695 20.35 -12.70 -24.22
CA MET A 695 19.47 -13.50 -23.39
C MET A 695 18.63 -14.51 -24.17
N LEU A 696 18.41 -14.34 -25.47
CA LEU A 696 17.62 -15.28 -26.28
C LEU A 696 18.52 -16.10 -27.21
N LYS A 697 18.26 -17.41 -27.29
CA LYS A 697 18.90 -18.33 -28.25
C LYS A 697 17.87 -19.20 -28.94
N PHE A 698 18.06 -19.47 -30.23
CA PHE A 698 17.26 -20.48 -30.91
C PHE A 698 17.69 -21.88 -30.48
N ASP A 699 16.73 -22.74 -30.15
CA ASP A 699 16.98 -24.14 -29.81
C ASP A 699 16.48 -25.04 -30.94
N GLU A 700 17.39 -25.74 -31.62
CA GLU A 700 17.07 -26.59 -32.78
C GLU A 700 16.15 -27.77 -32.43
N ARG A 701 16.26 -28.32 -31.22
CA ARG A 701 15.44 -29.47 -30.78
C ARG A 701 14.01 -29.02 -30.49
N LYS A 702 13.87 -27.87 -29.82
CA LYS A 702 12.59 -27.26 -29.48
C LYS A 702 11.95 -26.61 -30.71
N ARG A 703 12.74 -26.09 -31.65
CA ARG A 703 12.34 -25.29 -32.82
C ARG A 703 11.71 -23.93 -32.43
N PHE A 704 12.14 -23.38 -31.29
CA PHE A 704 11.72 -22.08 -30.76
C PHE A 704 12.89 -21.39 -30.06
N PHE A 705 12.79 -20.07 -29.90
CA PHE A 705 13.71 -19.31 -29.05
C PHE A 705 13.48 -19.63 -27.56
N CYS A 706 14.57 -19.71 -26.81
CA CYS A 706 14.62 -19.96 -25.39
C CYS A 706 15.51 -18.93 -24.69
N VAL A 707 15.28 -18.72 -23.39
CA VAL A 707 16.09 -17.82 -22.56
C VAL A 707 17.39 -18.53 -22.15
N ARG A 708 18.55 -17.89 -22.32
CA ARG A 708 19.86 -18.39 -21.88
C ARG A 708 19.90 -18.46 -20.34
N GLY A 709 20.54 -19.49 -19.80
CA GLY A 709 20.60 -19.73 -18.34
C GLY A 709 19.32 -20.30 -17.71
N ASN A 710 18.18 -20.27 -18.41
CA ASN A 710 16.90 -20.87 -18.01
C ASN A 710 16.51 -22.03 -18.94
N LYS A 711 15.50 -22.82 -18.54
CA LYS A 711 14.89 -23.86 -19.40
C LYS A 711 13.98 -23.20 -20.45
N CYS A 712 13.91 -23.79 -21.64
CA CYS A 712 12.92 -23.45 -22.68
C CYS A 712 11.48 -23.49 -22.13
N LEU A 713 10.52 -22.87 -22.84
CA LEU A 713 9.10 -23.02 -22.51
C LEU A 713 8.71 -24.50 -22.41
N GLY A 714 7.88 -24.82 -21.42
CA GLY A 714 7.51 -26.20 -21.05
C GLY A 714 6.92 -27.03 -22.20
N ALA A 715 6.79 -28.35 -21.97
CA ALA A 715 6.32 -29.30 -22.99
C ALA A 715 4.92 -28.97 -23.56
N SER A 716 4.08 -28.26 -22.80
CA SER A 716 2.75 -27.80 -23.23
C SER A 716 2.78 -26.65 -24.25
N LYS A 717 3.94 -26.02 -24.49
CA LYS A 717 4.13 -24.89 -25.42
C LYS A 717 4.95 -25.35 -26.63
N GLY A 718 4.44 -25.13 -27.84
CA GLY A 718 5.04 -25.64 -29.07
C GLY A 718 4.90 -27.16 -29.20
N ARG A 719 3.70 -27.70 -28.90
CA ARG A 719 3.41 -29.14 -29.04
C ARG A 719 3.62 -29.59 -30.48
N LYS A 720 4.18 -30.78 -30.66
CA LYS A 720 4.27 -31.44 -31.96
C LYS A 720 2.96 -32.19 -32.19
N TYR A 721 2.24 -31.82 -33.24
CA TYR A 721 1.03 -32.49 -33.71
C TYR A 721 1.05 -32.52 -35.24
N PRO A 722 0.25 -33.39 -35.89
CA PRO A 722 0.21 -33.48 -37.34
C PRO A 722 -0.02 -32.11 -38.00
N PRO A 723 0.56 -31.86 -39.19
CA PRO A 723 0.25 -30.65 -39.94
C PRO A 723 -1.24 -30.58 -40.26
N MET A 724 -1.76 -29.35 -40.39
CA MET A 724 -3.15 -29.12 -40.78
C MET A 724 -3.35 -29.58 -42.22
N ASP A 725 -4.36 -30.40 -42.45
CA ASP A 725 -4.77 -30.84 -43.79
C ASP A 725 -5.24 -29.65 -44.65
N GLU A 726 -5.01 -29.71 -45.96
CA GLU A 726 -5.29 -28.59 -46.88
C GLU A 726 -6.80 -28.30 -47.00
N LYS A 727 -7.65 -29.34 -46.98
CA LYS A 727 -9.11 -29.17 -46.98
C LYS A 727 -9.58 -28.46 -45.71
N LEU A 728 -9.00 -28.82 -44.57
CA LEU A 728 -9.27 -28.16 -43.29
C LEU A 728 -8.78 -26.70 -43.29
N ARG A 729 -7.59 -26.43 -43.86
CA ARG A 729 -7.06 -25.07 -44.02
C ARG A 729 -7.97 -24.22 -44.90
N ALA A 730 -8.39 -24.73 -46.05
CA ALA A 730 -9.31 -24.05 -46.96
C ALA A 730 -10.64 -23.72 -46.25
N ARG A 731 -11.21 -24.66 -45.49
CA ARG A 731 -12.44 -24.44 -44.73
C ARG A 731 -12.30 -23.37 -43.66
N LEU A 732 -11.23 -23.40 -42.86
CA LEU A 732 -10.98 -22.38 -41.83
C LEU A 732 -10.72 -21.00 -42.46
N ASN A 733 -9.98 -20.95 -43.56
CA ASN A 733 -9.75 -19.70 -44.31
C ASN A 733 -11.07 -19.11 -44.82
N ALA A 734 -12.00 -19.94 -45.30
CA ALA A 734 -13.32 -19.51 -45.71
C ALA A 734 -14.13 -18.97 -44.52
N ILE A 735 -14.10 -19.64 -43.37
CA ILE A 735 -14.80 -19.20 -42.14
C ILE A 735 -14.31 -17.83 -41.66
N PHE A 736 -13.00 -17.58 -41.68
CA PHE A 736 -12.40 -16.34 -41.17
C PHE A 736 -12.24 -15.24 -42.23
N ARG A 737 -12.63 -15.47 -43.49
CA ARG A 737 -12.35 -14.55 -44.60
C ARG A 737 -12.92 -13.15 -44.34
N GLU A 738 -14.19 -13.06 -44.00
CA GLU A 738 -14.85 -11.77 -43.73
C GLU A 738 -14.29 -11.08 -42.48
N ASP A 739 -14.03 -11.84 -41.41
CA ASP A 739 -13.40 -11.30 -40.19
C ASP A 739 -11.97 -10.79 -40.47
N ASN A 740 -11.21 -11.43 -41.37
CA ASN A 740 -9.87 -11.00 -41.78
C ASN A 740 -9.90 -9.75 -42.67
N ILE A 741 -10.88 -9.64 -43.58
CA ILE A 741 -11.11 -8.39 -44.35
C ILE A 741 -11.44 -7.26 -43.39
N ALA A 742 -12.31 -7.50 -42.40
CA ALA A 742 -12.63 -6.52 -41.36
C ALA A 742 -11.40 -6.12 -40.53
N LEU A 743 -10.57 -7.10 -40.14
CA LEU A 743 -9.33 -6.85 -39.41
C LEU A 743 -8.37 -6.00 -40.23
N HIS A 744 -8.17 -6.32 -41.51
CA HIS A 744 -7.30 -5.54 -42.38
C HIS A 744 -7.78 -4.09 -42.50
N LYS A 745 -9.09 -3.88 -42.70
CA LYS A 745 -9.68 -2.53 -42.72
C LYS A 745 -9.48 -1.78 -41.40
N LEU A 746 -9.63 -2.46 -40.25
CA LEU A 746 -9.41 -1.90 -38.93
C LEU A 746 -7.94 -1.49 -38.73
N LEU A 747 -7.00 -2.37 -39.05
CA LEU A 747 -5.56 -2.08 -38.90
C LEU A 747 -5.12 -0.94 -39.81
N VAL A 748 -5.60 -0.88 -41.06
CA VAL A 748 -5.34 0.25 -41.98
C VAL A 748 -5.95 1.55 -41.44
N ARG A 749 -7.18 1.52 -40.94
CA ARG A 749 -7.87 2.70 -40.41
C ARG A 749 -7.11 3.34 -39.25
N TYR A 750 -6.50 2.52 -38.39
CA TYR A 750 -5.79 2.96 -37.19
C TYR A 750 -4.26 3.05 -37.37
N ASP A 751 -3.75 2.94 -38.60
CA ASP A 751 -2.31 2.96 -38.91
C ASP A 751 -1.49 1.95 -38.08
N LEU A 752 -2.06 0.77 -37.86
CA LEU A 752 -1.42 -0.31 -37.12
C LEU A 752 -0.65 -1.26 -38.06
N PRO A 753 0.43 -1.90 -37.57
CA PRO A 753 1.18 -2.86 -38.38
C PRO A 753 0.29 -4.04 -38.78
N ILE A 754 0.26 -4.31 -40.09
CA ILE A 754 -0.51 -5.40 -40.68
C ILE A 754 0.35 -6.67 -40.67
N PRO A 755 -0.07 -7.75 -39.98
CA PRO A 755 0.69 -9.00 -39.94
C PRO A 755 0.94 -9.61 -41.33
N GLU A 756 2.08 -10.26 -41.51
CA GLU A 756 2.44 -10.85 -42.80
C GLU A 756 1.46 -11.94 -43.23
N TRP A 757 1.02 -12.78 -42.29
CA TRP A 757 0.04 -13.83 -42.54
C TRP A 757 -1.29 -13.28 -43.07
N LEU A 758 -1.69 -12.08 -42.64
CA LEU A 758 -2.94 -11.44 -43.06
C LEU A 758 -2.83 -10.94 -44.50
N ARG A 759 -1.69 -10.31 -44.84
CA ARG A 759 -1.40 -9.89 -46.23
C ARG A 759 -1.35 -11.10 -47.18
N ALA A 760 -0.68 -12.16 -46.75
CA ALA A 760 -0.55 -13.40 -47.54
C ALA A 760 -1.89 -14.12 -47.74
N GLN A 761 -2.83 -13.99 -46.80
CA GLN A 761 -4.14 -14.64 -46.92
C GLN A 761 -5.11 -13.84 -47.79
N LEU A 762 -5.08 -12.50 -47.73
CA LEU A 762 -5.96 -11.62 -48.50
C LEU A 762 -5.50 -11.40 -49.95
N SER A 763 -4.23 -11.63 -50.25
CA SER A 763 -3.68 -11.60 -51.63
C SER A 763 -4.07 -12.83 -52.46
N ARG A 764 -4.61 -13.88 -51.84
CA ARG A 764 -5.05 -15.09 -52.57
C ARG A 764 -6.38 -14.84 -53.30
N PRO A 765 -6.51 -15.21 -54.59
CA PRO A 765 -7.75 -15.09 -55.33
C PRO A 765 -8.88 -15.87 -54.62
N ARG A 766 -10.13 -15.44 -54.80
CA ARG A 766 -11.29 -16.17 -54.28
C ARG A 766 -11.24 -17.60 -54.85
N PRO A 767 -11.37 -18.66 -54.03
CA PRO A 767 -11.76 -19.96 -54.55
C PRO A 767 -13.10 -19.75 -55.27
N GLU A 768 -13.20 -20.16 -56.53
CA GLU A 768 -14.48 -20.25 -57.22
C GLU A 768 -15.39 -21.18 -56.40
N GLU A 769 -16.62 -20.73 -56.13
CA GLU A 769 -17.60 -21.42 -55.27
C GLU A 769 -18.06 -22.76 -55.83
#